data_AF-A0A958AA07-F1
#
_entry.id   AF-A0A958AA07-F1
#
_cell.length_a   1.000
_cell.length_b   1.000
_cell.length_c   1.000
_cell.angle_alpha   90.00
_cell.angle_beta   90.00
_cell.angle_gamma   90.00
#
_symmetry.space_group_name_H-M   'P 1'
#
loop_
_entity.id
_entity.type
_entity.pdbx_description
1 polymer ?
#
loop_
_entity_poly.entity_id
_entity_poly.type
_entity_poly.pdbx_seq_one_letter_code
_entity_poly.pdbx_strand_id
1 'polypeptide(L)'
;MNGPIYIDRPPRIQPELPFDQIEIPGPPDKNEQGNARLIQVGLPLLTILGYVLISSIGGAGRSPMLLIPMALSVVASTAFSIYSYRKEKQKQIEIERGYTKRLVEMYKEMNNYQDQQRRFYGYNYPDRASLYRIVHNARAEVEKPDRTLRSESRLWERRTSDDDFGVIRLGMGTIPSTVPYVLREGSNFDDPQAREAMKLEADSKFVSDTPVIVSLRPPQEDAAEGPKDDEVGINPPAAHALGIAGERRAVYEAVRAMLGHFVVFHAPSDTRLYFLASKKEEWAWTDDLPHSQDDDQSKSRCFLSEISEDDQEKVFGEDEEGALDKYLEGIRKVLAQRKIRLEDRDDNQGKADPTLPFLVVVVDLLDAIYDPKSPLNGLESDAAMSILLEEGATLGAAVIFLVPERSKVPSGCQSVIEIERTTPATNSRIAQNEKLHFRYAEIGVNSYRYVGESDAIAKPDEMVGLAQMLAQMQLRQSAGANVARAVPFMSLMGYNSMQHLEDESLKNWHDSTEPQFSNWLRVKLGLMSGNKPRTLVFSAKRDGVHGMVAGSTGSGKSELLISMIIGMAVTYDPSVLNFVLVDYKGGGAFKEFAELPHCVDIITNLAGDGVTRMFTAIKSEMQRRQALNAETGTKNIVDYRQKGLHKTYQPYPYLFIIIDEFAEMIADRAEYKSELESITRVGRAQGVSLILAAQRPSGVTDQMRSNIKFRISLRVETP
;
A
#
# COMPACT_ATOMS: atom_id res chain seq x y z
N MET A 1 -7.38 26.69 16.84
CA MET A 1 -6.37 25.76 17.39
C MET A 1 -6.94 24.37 17.28
N ASN A 2 -6.39 23.51 16.43
CA ASN A 2 -6.46 22.04 16.55
C ASN A 2 -5.45 21.52 15.52
N GLY A 3 -4.26 21.13 15.99
CA GLY A 3 -3.28 20.46 15.15
C GLY A 3 -3.74 19.04 14.77
N PRO A 4 -3.05 18.37 13.84
CA PRO A 4 -3.39 17.01 13.44
C PRO A 4 -3.36 16.04 14.63
N ILE A 5 -4.36 15.15 14.68
CA ILE A 5 -4.49 14.11 15.71
C ILE A 5 -3.61 12.93 15.29
N TYR A 6 -2.53 12.69 16.03
CA TYR A 6 -1.65 11.57 15.72
C TYR A 6 -2.17 10.25 16.28
N ILE A 7 -2.35 9.26 15.42
CA ILE A 7 -2.71 7.89 15.79
C ILE A 7 -1.51 6.96 15.64
N ASP A 8 -1.37 6.04 16.59
CA ASP A 8 -0.47 4.90 16.49
C ASP A 8 -1.28 3.73 15.90
N ARG A 9 -0.70 2.95 14.99
CA ARG A 9 -1.42 1.79 14.45
C ARG A 9 -1.52 0.69 15.51
N PRO A 10 -2.71 0.14 15.78
CA PRO A 10 -2.88 -0.92 16.77
C PRO A 10 -2.16 -2.20 16.33
N PRO A 11 -1.76 -3.08 17.28
CA PRO A 11 -1.42 -4.45 16.96
C PRO A 11 -2.68 -5.20 16.51
N ARG A 12 -2.52 -6.08 15.53
CA ARG A 12 -3.63 -6.82 14.93
C ARG A 12 -3.85 -8.15 15.66
N ILE A 13 -5.05 -8.37 16.17
CA ILE A 13 -5.46 -9.63 16.82
C ILE A 13 -6.64 -10.17 16.03
N GLN A 14 -6.40 -11.17 15.18
CA GLN A 14 -7.43 -11.75 14.33
C GLN A 14 -8.03 -13.00 14.98
N PRO A 15 -9.32 -13.29 14.74
CA PRO A 15 -9.85 -14.62 14.97
C PRO A 15 -9.07 -15.66 14.18
N GLU A 16 -9.10 -16.91 14.64
CA GLU A 16 -8.54 -18.04 13.91
C GLU A 16 -9.46 -18.42 12.73
N LEU A 17 -8.87 -18.72 11.57
CA LEU A 17 -9.55 -19.28 10.41
C LEU A 17 -9.26 -20.79 10.38
N PRO A 18 -10.24 -21.67 10.62
CA PRO A 18 -10.00 -23.10 10.56
C PRO A 18 -9.74 -23.55 9.12
N PHE A 19 -8.80 -24.48 8.93
CA PHE A 19 -8.47 -25.07 7.63
C PHE A 19 -8.21 -26.58 7.80
N ASP A 20 -9.00 -27.42 7.13
CA ASP A 20 -8.87 -28.89 7.20
C ASP A 20 -9.71 -29.57 6.11
N GLN A 21 -9.42 -30.82 5.74
CA GLN A 21 -10.28 -31.63 4.87
C GLN A 21 -10.75 -32.87 5.63
N ILE A 22 -12.04 -32.95 5.92
CA ILE A 22 -12.59 -33.99 6.81
C ILE A 22 -13.23 -35.12 5.98
N GLU A 23 -12.70 -36.33 6.12
CA GLU A 23 -13.27 -37.51 5.45
C GLU A 23 -14.58 -37.98 6.13
N ILE A 24 -15.63 -38.17 5.33
CA ILE A 24 -16.89 -38.78 5.77
C ILE A 24 -16.77 -40.31 5.65
N PRO A 25 -16.98 -41.07 6.74
CA PRO A 25 -16.97 -42.52 6.68
C PRO A 25 -18.10 -43.05 5.79
N GLY A 26 -17.80 -44.08 5.00
CA GLY A 26 -18.80 -44.75 4.16
C GLY A 26 -19.90 -45.43 5.00
N PRO A 27 -21.10 -45.62 4.41
CA PRO A 27 -22.19 -46.33 5.07
C PRO A 27 -21.80 -47.81 5.34
N PRO A 28 -22.35 -48.44 6.39
CA PRO A 28 -22.08 -49.84 6.68
C PRO A 28 -22.60 -50.77 5.58
N ASP A 29 -21.79 -51.74 5.17
CA ASP A 29 -22.17 -52.72 4.14
C ASP A 29 -23.38 -53.56 4.60
N LYS A 30 -24.45 -53.54 3.79
CA LYS A 30 -25.58 -54.46 3.97
C LYS A 30 -25.15 -55.85 3.51
N ASN A 31 -24.85 -56.72 4.46
CA ASN A 31 -24.50 -58.12 4.19
C ASN A 31 -25.61 -58.82 3.37
N GLU A 32 -25.36 -59.10 2.09
CA GLU A 32 -26.21 -59.94 1.22
C GLU A 32 -26.19 -61.44 1.60
N GLN A 33 -25.62 -61.80 2.75
CA GLN A 33 -25.52 -63.19 3.22
C GLN A 33 -26.86 -63.80 3.70
N GLY A 34 -27.99 -63.11 3.51
CA GLY A 34 -29.32 -63.62 3.82
C GLY A 34 -29.66 -64.91 3.05
N ASN A 35 -29.23 -65.02 1.79
CA ASN A 35 -29.53 -66.18 0.95
C ASN A 35 -28.66 -67.41 1.25
N ALA A 36 -27.42 -67.22 1.69
CA ALA A 36 -26.50 -68.32 2.01
C ALA A 36 -26.91 -69.09 3.29
N ARG A 37 -27.70 -68.47 4.18
CA ARG A 37 -28.03 -69.03 5.50
C ARG A 37 -29.37 -69.76 5.57
N LEU A 38 -30.27 -69.51 4.61
CA LEU A 38 -31.41 -70.40 4.35
C LEU A 38 -30.94 -71.82 4.02
N ILE A 39 -29.79 -71.97 3.36
CA ILE A 39 -29.17 -73.26 3.04
C ILE A 39 -28.69 -73.99 4.32
N GLN A 40 -28.17 -73.25 5.32
CA GLN A 40 -27.78 -73.84 6.61
C GLN A 40 -28.97 -74.34 7.43
N VAL A 41 -30.16 -73.75 7.27
CA VAL A 41 -31.41 -74.24 7.88
C VAL A 41 -31.92 -75.52 7.18
N GLY A 42 -31.56 -75.75 5.91
CA GLY A 42 -31.91 -76.95 5.15
C GLY A 42 -31.03 -78.18 5.41
N LEU A 43 -29.81 -78.00 5.95
CA LEU A 43 -28.86 -79.10 6.19
C LEU A 43 -29.39 -80.18 7.16
N PRO A 44 -30.05 -79.83 8.29
CA PRO A 44 -30.67 -80.80 9.20
C PRO A 44 -31.86 -81.53 8.57
N LEU A 45 -32.59 -80.89 7.65
CA LEU A 45 -33.68 -81.53 6.91
C LEU A 45 -33.14 -82.58 5.93
N LEU A 46 -32.01 -82.29 5.28
CA LEU A 46 -31.32 -83.24 4.40
C LEU A 46 -30.73 -84.44 5.17
N THR A 47 -30.23 -84.25 6.40
CA THR A 47 -29.71 -85.37 7.22
C THR A 47 -30.84 -86.28 7.71
N ILE A 48 -32.02 -85.73 8.05
CA ILE A 48 -33.22 -86.53 8.35
C ILE A 48 -33.66 -87.33 7.12
N LEU A 49 -33.75 -86.69 5.95
CA LEU A 49 -34.16 -87.34 4.71
C LEU A 49 -33.18 -88.45 4.30
N GLY A 50 -31.88 -88.19 4.42
CA GLY A 50 -30.82 -89.17 4.16
C GLY A 50 -30.83 -90.35 5.14
N TYR A 51 -31.11 -90.12 6.43
CA TYR A 51 -31.25 -91.20 7.42
C TYR A 51 -32.51 -92.05 7.18
N VAL A 52 -33.64 -91.44 6.81
CA VAL A 52 -34.86 -92.18 6.43
C VAL A 52 -34.60 -93.03 5.18
N LEU A 53 -33.87 -92.52 4.20
CA LEU A 53 -33.46 -93.28 3.00
C LEU A 53 -32.52 -94.45 3.34
N ILE A 54 -31.45 -94.20 4.10
CA ILE A 54 -30.46 -95.23 4.48
C ILE A 54 -31.11 -96.31 5.37
N SER A 55 -32.00 -95.94 6.29
CA SER A 55 -32.74 -96.89 7.13
C SER A 55 -33.83 -97.67 6.37
N SER A 56 -34.27 -97.20 5.20
CA SER A 56 -35.20 -97.91 4.32
C SER A 56 -34.51 -98.91 3.38
N ILE A 57 -33.23 -98.71 3.07
CA ILE A 57 -32.47 -99.52 2.11
C ILE A 57 -31.49 -100.49 2.82
N GLY A 58 -30.91 -100.11 3.96
CA GLY A 58 -30.00 -100.96 4.74
C GLY A 58 -30.70 -101.62 5.93
N GLY A 59 -30.85 -102.94 5.93
CA GLY A 59 -31.51 -103.74 6.97
C GLY A 59 -30.78 -103.84 8.33
N ALA A 60 -30.23 -102.74 8.85
CA ALA A 60 -29.56 -102.69 10.15
C ALA A 60 -30.45 -101.99 11.20
N GLY A 61 -30.86 -102.75 12.22
CA GLY A 61 -31.33 -102.32 13.55
C GLY A 61 -32.15 -101.02 13.66
N ARG A 62 -33.48 -101.14 13.70
CA ARG A 62 -34.39 -100.07 14.16
C ARG A 62 -34.19 -99.79 15.66
N SER A 63 -33.17 -99.02 16.04
CA SER A 63 -33.04 -98.46 17.39
C SER A 63 -33.78 -97.11 17.45
N PRO A 64 -34.94 -97.02 18.13
CA PRO A 64 -35.64 -95.75 18.33
C PRO A 64 -34.82 -94.76 19.20
N MET A 65 -33.77 -95.23 19.87
CA MET A 65 -32.93 -94.42 20.76
C MET A 65 -32.05 -93.40 20.01
N LEU A 66 -31.73 -93.65 18.74
CA LEU A 66 -30.94 -92.73 17.90
C LEU A 66 -31.77 -91.56 17.33
N LEU A 67 -33.11 -91.62 17.39
CA LEU A 67 -33.99 -90.52 16.97
C LEU A 67 -33.99 -89.36 17.96
N ILE A 68 -33.80 -89.64 19.25
CA ILE A 68 -33.82 -88.64 20.33
C ILE A 68 -32.68 -87.60 20.17
N PRO A 69 -31.39 -87.98 20.03
CA PRO A 69 -30.32 -87.01 19.83
C PRO A 69 -30.46 -86.25 18.50
N MET A 70 -31.05 -86.86 17.47
CA MET A 70 -31.30 -86.22 16.19
C MET A 70 -32.39 -85.15 16.30
N ALA A 71 -33.53 -85.46 16.94
CA ALA A 71 -34.58 -84.49 17.22
C ALA A 71 -34.06 -83.33 18.11
N LEU A 72 -33.25 -83.64 19.12
CA LEU A 72 -32.61 -82.64 19.98
C LEU A 72 -31.66 -81.74 19.19
N SER A 73 -30.89 -82.30 18.24
CA SER A 73 -29.95 -81.54 17.40
C SER A 73 -30.66 -80.56 16.47
N VAL A 74 -31.82 -80.92 15.93
CA VAL A 74 -32.65 -80.06 15.08
C VAL A 74 -33.22 -78.91 15.91
N VAL A 75 -33.74 -79.19 17.10
CA VAL A 75 -34.25 -78.15 17.99
C VAL A 75 -33.10 -77.20 18.40
N ALA A 76 -31.93 -77.75 18.74
CA ALA A 76 -30.75 -76.95 19.11
C ALA A 76 -30.22 -76.11 17.94
N SER A 77 -30.15 -76.65 16.72
CA SER A 77 -29.68 -75.91 15.54
C SER A 77 -30.65 -74.81 15.14
N THR A 78 -31.96 -75.06 15.23
CA THR A 78 -33.00 -74.07 14.93
C THR A 78 -32.99 -72.95 15.97
N ALA A 79 -32.87 -73.30 17.26
CA ALA A 79 -32.73 -72.32 18.33
C ALA A 79 -31.45 -71.48 18.19
N PHE A 80 -30.32 -72.09 17.83
CA PHE A 80 -29.04 -71.41 17.59
C PHE A 80 -29.10 -70.48 16.37
N SER A 81 -29.77 -70.90 15.29
CA SER A 81 -29.99 -70.08 14.08
C SER A 81 -30.86 -68.85 14.38
N ILE A 82 -31.95 -69.01 15.13
CA ILE A 82 -32.79 -67.88 15.54
C ILE A 82 -32.04 -66.94 16.48
N TYR A 83 -31.28 -67.47 17.44
CA TYR A 83 -30.47 -66.69 18.37
C TYR A 83 -29.39 -65.88 17.64
N SER A 84 -28.61 -66.54 16.77
CA SER A 84 -27.55 -65.87 15.99
C SER A 84 -28.13 -64.81 15.04
N TYR A 85 -29.25 -65.09 14.38
CA TYR A 85 -29.95 -64.10 13.55
C TYR A 85 -30.41 -62.87 14.35
N ARG A 86 -31.01 -63.07 15.54
CA ARG A 86 -31.43 -61.96 16.41
C ARG A 86 -30.23 -61.15 16.91
N LYS A 87 -29.15 -61.82 17.32
CA LYS A 87 -27.92 -61.17 17.80
C LYS A 87 -27.24 -60.35 16.70
N GLU A 88 -27.20 -60.87 15.48
CA GLU A 88 -26.60 -60.17 14.34
C GLU A 88 -27.47 -59.02 13.85
N LYS A 89 -28.80 -59.19 13.83
CA LYS A 89 -29.73 -58.10 13.55
C LYS A 89 -29.62 -56.97 14.59
N GLN A 90 -29.46 -57.31 15.88
CA GLN A 90 -29.19 -56.32 16.92
C GLN A 90 -27.85 -55.60 16.69
N LYS A 91 -26.80 -56.33 16.33
CA LYS A 91 -25.49 -55.75 16.00
C LYS A 91 -25.56 -54.81 14.79
N GLN A 92 -26.30 -55.17 13.75
CA GLN A 92 -26.52 -54.31 12.57
C GLN A 92 -27.26 -53.02 12.95
N ILE A 93 -28.36 -53.12 13.72
CA ILE A 93 -29.09 -51.95 14.20
C ILE A 93 -28.20 -51.04 15.07
N GLU A 94 -27.31 -51.61 15.88
CA GLU A 94 -26.36 -50.86 16.69
C GLU A 94 -25.31 -50.13 15.84
N ILE A 95 -24.76 -50.78 14.81
CA ILE A 95 -23.85 -50.16 13.84
C ILE A 95 -24.53 -49.03 13.08
N GLU A 96 -25.75 -49.26 12.57
CA GLU A 96 -26.54 -48.24 11.86
C GLU A 96 -26.84 -47.03 12.76
N ARG A 97 -27.23 -47.25 14.02
CA ARG A 97 -27.46 -46.17 14.98
C ARG A 97 -26.17 -45.43 15.32
N GLY A 98 -25.05 -46.15 15.46
CA GLY A 98 -23.73 -45.56 15.66
C GLY A 98 -23.33 -44.65 14.51
N TYR A 99 -23.56 -45.10 13.27
CA TYR A 99 -23.31 -44.31 12.06
C TYR A 99 -24.17 -43.04 12.00
N THR A 100 -25.50 -43.15 12.19
CA THR A 100 -26.38 -41.98 12.25
C THR A 100 -25.94 -40.99 13.34
N LYS A 101 -25.54 -41.49 14.51
CA LYS A 101 -25.05 -40.63 15.60
C LYS A 101 -23.75 -39.91 15.21
N ARG A 102 -22.83 -40.58 14.51
CA ARG A 102 -21.59 -39.97 14.01
C ARG A 102 -21.88 -38.88 12.96
N LEU A 103 -22.79 -39.13 12.02
CA LEU A 103 -23.20 -38.10 11.04
C LEU A 103 -23.76 -36.85 11.74
N VAL A 104 -24.62 -37.01 12.75
CA VAL A 104 -25.16 -35.89 13.54
C VAL A 104 -24.06 -35.12 14.27
N GLU A 105 -23.03 -35.79 14.78
CA GLU A 105 -21.88 -35.16 15.41
C GLU A 105 -21.05 -34.36 14.39
N MET A 106 -20.78 -34.96 13.23
CA MET A 106 -20.07 -34.28 12.13
C MET A 106 -20.84 -33.05 11.62
N TYR A 107 -22.17 -33.10 11.54
CA TYR A 107 -23.00 -31.93 11.23
C TYR A 107 -22.83 -30.80 12.25
N LYS A 108 -22.68 -31.12 13.55
CA LYS A 108 -22.45 -30.11 14.59
C LYS A 108 -21.04 -29.53 14.49
N GLU A 109 -20.03 -30.36 14.27
CA GLU A 109 -18.66 -29.93 14.02
C GLU A 109 -18.59 -29.00 12.80
N MET A 110 -19.21 -29.39 11.69
CA MET A 110 -19.30 -28.59 10.47
C MET A 110 -19.92 -27.22 10.75
N ASN A 111 -21.07 -27.15 11.43
CA ASN A 111 -21.70 -25.88 11.78
C ASN A 111 -20.81 -25.00 12.67
N ASN A 112 -20.07 -25.60 13.62
CA ASN A 112 -19.13 -24.86 14.45
C ASN A 112 -17.98 -24.27 13.61
N TYR A 113 -17.43 -25.03 12.66
CA TYR A 113 -16.39 -24.53 11.74
C TYR A 113 -16.93 -23.43 10.83
N GLN A 114 -18.15 -23.57 10.30
CA GLN A 114 -18.80 -22.53 9.51
C GLN A 114 -19.03 -21.25 10.35
N ASP A 115 -19.43 -21.37 11.61
CA ASP A 115 -19.57 -20.23 12.52
C ASP A 115 -18.23 -19.55 12.83
N GLN A 116 -17.14 -20.31 12.97
CA GLN A 116 -15.80 -19.75 13.11
C GLN A 116 -15.39 -18.97 11.85
N GLN A 117 -15.63 -19.53 10.66
CA GLN A 117 -15.39 -18.84 9.39
C GLN A 117 -16.23 -17.54 9.29
N ARG A 118 -17.53 -17.59 9.59
CA ARG A 118 -18.39 -16.38 9.63
C ARG A 118 -17.86 -15.31 10.58
N ARG A 119 -17.37 -15.70 11.76
CA ARG A 119 -16.76 -14.78 12.73
C ARG A 119 -15.46 -14.19 12.20
N PHE A 120 -14.61 -15.00 11.58
CA PHE A 120 -13.36 -14.54 10.98
C PHE A 120 -13.61 -13.48 9.91
N TYR A 121 -14.44 -13.79 8.91
CA TYR A 121 -14.73 -12.86 7.82
C TYR A 121 -15.54 -11.66 8.32
N GLY A 122 -16.53 -11.86 9.19
CA GLY A 122 -17.33 -10.77 9.77
C GLY A 122 -16.51 -9.81 10.64
N TYR A 123 -15.46 -10.30 11.30
CA TYR A 123 -14.51 -9.45 12.02
C TYR A 123 -13.59 -8.69 11.07
N ASN A 124 -12.91 -9.38 10.14
CA ASN A 124 -11.91 -8.76 9.26
C ASN A 124 -12.50 -7.86 8.17
N TYR A 125 -13.74 -8.12 7.76
CA TYR A 125 -14.46 -7.39 6.72
C TYR A 125 -15.85 -7.02 7.23
N PRO A 126 -15.95 -6.08 8.20
CA PRO A 126 -17.21 -5.76 8.84
C PRO A 126 -18.12 -4.90 7.94
N ASP A 127 -19.37 -4.75 8.37
CA ASP A 127 -20.38 -3.97 7.65
C ASP A 127 -20.17 -2.46 7.79
N ARG A 128 -20.90 -1.68 6.98
CA ARG A 128 -20.79 -0.21 6.97
C ARG A 128 -20.98 0.44 8.35
N ALA A 129 -21.89 -0.06 9.18
CA ALA A 129 -22.17 0.52 10.49
C ALA A 129 -20.97 0.36 11.44
N SER A 130 -20.30 -0.80 11.36
CA SER A 130 -19.08 -1.06 12.10
C SER A 130 -17.91 -0.18 11.64
N LEU A 131 -17.81 0.17 10.34
CA LEU A 131 -16.77 1.07 9.83
C LEU A 131 -16.83 2.45 10.52
N TYR A 132 -18.00 3.08 10.57
CA TYR A 132 -18.17 4.36 11.26
C TYR A 132 -17.81 4.28 12.75
N ARG A 133 -18.18 3.17 13.40
CA ARG A 133 -17.81 2.93 14.81
C ARG A 133 -16.30 2.83 15.01
N ILE A 134 -15.57 2.16 14.10
CA ILE A 134 -14.10 2.05 14.15
C ILE A 134 -13.46 3.44 14.09
N VAL A 135 -13.84 4.27 13.11
CA VAL A 135 -13.27 5.62 12.95
C VAL A 135 -13.62 6.51 14.14
N HIS A 136 -14.87 6.46 14.60
CA HIS A 136 -15.30 7.23 15.78
C HIS A 136 -14.54 6.81 17.05
N ASN A 137 -14.36 5.51 17.28
CA ASN A 137 -13.62 5.00 18.43
C ASN A 137 -12.14 5.38 18.38
N ALA A 138 -11.50 5.32 17.21
CA ALA A 138 -10.12 5.75 17.02
C ALA A 138 -9.92 7.23 17.38
N ARG A 139 -10.87 8.10 16.99
CA ARG A 139 -10.86 9.50 17.39
C ARG A 139 -10.99 9.68 18.91
N ALA A 140 -11.98 9.00 19.50
CA ALA A 140 -12.31 9.13 20.91
C ALA A 140 -11.15 8.66 21.82
N GLU A 141 -10.38 7.66 21.37
CA GLU A 141 -9.20 7.17 22.10
C GLU A 141 -8.11 8.24 22.22
N VAL A 142 -7.85 9.00 21.15
CA VAL A 142 -6.83 10.07 21.20
C VAL A 142 -7.31 11.27 22.04
N GLU A 143 -8.60 11.59 21.98
CA GLU A 143 -9.18 12.68 22.77
C GLU A 143 -9.26 12.34 24.28
N LYS A 144 -9.35 11.05 24.66
CA LYS A 144 -9.45 10.58 26.04
C LYS A 144 -8.55 9.36 26.31
N PRO A 145 -7.24 9.56 26.56
CA PRO A 145 -6.27 8.47 26.72
C PRO A 145 -6.45 7.62 27.99
N ASP A 146 -7.40 7.98 28.88
CA ASP A 146 -7.63 7.31 30.17
C ASP A 146 -8.35 5.95 30.05
N ARG A 147 -8.77 5.55 28.83
CA ARG A 147 -9.34 4.22 28.57
C ARG A 147 -8.20 3.24 28.26
N THR A 148 -8.00 2.30 29.18
CA THR A 148 -6.99 1.22 29.14
C THR A 148 -7.17 0.19 28.01
N LEU A 149 -8.10 0.38 27.09
CA LEU A 149 -8.43 -0.56 26.02
C LEU A 149 -8.04 0.05 24.66
N ARG A 150 -6.75 0.00 24.31
CA ARG A 150 -6.26 0.25 22.92
C ARG A 150 -6.86 -0.70 21.88
N SER A 151 -7.61 -1.72 22.31
CA SER A 151 -8.03 -2.86 21.51
C SER A 151 -9.22 -2.58 20.57
N GLU A 152 -9.88 -1.41 20.65
CA GLU A 152 -11.09 -1.13 19.85
C GLU A 152 -10.84 -0.27 18.60
N SER A 153 -9.74 0.47 18.52
CA SER A 153 -9.46 1.38 17.39
C SER A 153 -8.78 0.65 16.23
N ARG A 154 -9.53 -0.17 15.50
CA ARG A 154 -9.08 -0.95 14.32
C ARG A 154 -8.78 -0.11 13.06
N LEU A 155 -8.54 1.19 13.23
CA LEU A 155 -8.29 2.12 12.13
C LEU A 155 -6.89 1.90 11.55
N TRP A 156 -6.80 1.77 10.23
CA TRP A 156 -5.55 1.55 9.48
C TRP A 156 -4.73 0.35 10.01
N GLU A 157 -5.41 -0.71 10.45
CA GLU A 157 -4.77 -1.87 11.07
C GLU A 157 -4.01 -2.77 10.07
N ARG A 158 -4.35 -2.75 8.78
CA ARG A 158 -3.70 -3.61 7.76
C ARG A 158 -2.31 -3.09 7.43
N ARG A 159 -1.34 -4.00 7.26
CA ARG A 159 0.03 -3.69 6.84
C ARG A 159 0.27 -4.15 5.41
N THR A 160 1.25 -3.56 4.74
CA THR A 160 1.63 -3.90 3.36
C THR A 160 2.16 -5.33 3.21
N SER A 161 2.49 -5.99 4.32
CA SER A 161 2.93 -7.39 4.44
C SER A 161 1.81 -8.36 4.78
N ASP A 162 0.61 -7.88 5.12
CA ASP A 162 -0.52 -8.76 5.46
C ASP A 162 -1.19 -9.29 4.19
N ASP A 163 -1.66 -10.54 4.21
CA ASP A 163 -2.27 -11.21 3.04
C ASP A 163 -3.56 -10.54 2.55
N ASP A 164 -4.27 -9.82 3.43
CA ASP A 164 -5.50 -9.10 3.10
C ASP A 164 -5.30 -7.59 2.81
N PHE A 165 -4.05 -7.19 2.62
CA PHE A 165 -3.72 -5.87 2.10
C PHE A 165 -4.14 -5.74 0.63
N GLY A 166 -4.88 -4.69 0.30
CA GLY A 166 -5.43 -4.51 -1.05
C GLY A 166 -6.80 -5.17 -1.25
N VAL A 167 -7.39 -5.78 -0.22
CA VAL A 167 -8.69 -6.46 -0.34
C VAL A 167 -9.87 -5.49 -0.20
N ILE A 168 -10.82 -5.60 -1.13
CA ILE A 168 -12.13 -4.94 -1.12
C ILE A 168 -13.24 -5.93 -0.75
N ARG A 169 -14.23 -5.45 0.00
CA ARG A 169 -15.45 -6.20 0.35
C ARG A 169 -16.56 -5.83 -0.63
N LEU A 170 -17.19 -6.82 -1.26
CA LEU A 170 -18.30 -6.61 -2.20
C LEU A 170 -19.65 -6.56 -1.51
N GLY A 171 -19.82 -7.34 -0.44
CA GLY A 171 -21.08 -7.49 0.28
C GLY A 171 -21.18 -8.85 0.94
N MET A 172 -22.41 -9.30 1.22
CA MET A 172 -22.70 -10.59 1.86
C MET A 172 -23.11 -11.62 0.82
N GLY A 173 -22.52 -12.80 0.85
CA GLY A 173 -22.82 -13.87 -0.09
C GLY A 173 -22.45 -15.24 0.44
N THR A 174 -22.21 -16.15 -0.49
CA THR A 174 -21.79 -17.52 -0.21
C THR A 174 -20.40 -17.74 -0.79
N ILE A 175 -19.48 -18.23 0.03
CA ILE A 175 -18.09 -18.53 -0.38
C ILE A 175 -17.78 -20.02 -0.17
N PRO A 176 -16.78 -20.59 -0.87
CA PRO A 176 -16.24 -21.91 -0.55
C PRO A 176 -15.82 -22.00 0.92
N SER A 177 -16.12 -23.13 1.56
CA SER A 177 -15.67 -23.41 2.92
C SER A 177 -14.19 -23.77 2.94
N THR A 178 -13.49 -23.27 3.94
CA THR A 178 -12.10 -23.68 4.23
C THR A 178 -12.00 -25.07 4.86
N VAL A 179 -13.14 -25.66 5.27
CA VAL A 179 -13.22 -27.00 5.86
C VAL A 179 -14.23 -27.86 5.08
N PRO A 180 -13.90 -28.35 3.88
CA PRO A 180 -14.77 -29.23 3.12
C PRO A 180 -14.78 -30.64 3.70
N TYR A 181 -15.96 -31.25 3.76
CA TYR A 181 -16.12 -32.66 4.10
C TYR A 181 -16.23 -33.46 2.81
N VAL A 182 -15.43 -34.52 2.67
CA VAL A 182 -15.36 -35.32 1.43
C VAL A 182 -15.75 -36.76 1.69
N LEU A 183 -16.66 -37.29 0.87
CA LEU A 183 -17.09 -38.68 0.96
C LEU A 183 -16.05 -39.62 0.35
N ARG A 184 -15.75 -40.72 1.04
CA ARG A 184 -14.82 -41.75 0.54
C ARG A 184 -15.38 -42.44 -0.71
N GLU A 185 -14.57 -42.57 -1.76
CA GLU A 185 -14.93 -43.24 -3.01
C GLU A 185 -15.33 -44.71 -2.79
N GLY A 186 -16.42 -45.16 -3.44
CA GLY A 186 -16.89 -46.56 -3.43
C GLY A 186 -18.14 -46.85 -2.60
N SER A 187 -18.77 -45.85 -1.98
CA SER A 187 -20.01 -46.02 -1.20
C SER A 187 -21.24 -46.28 -2.08
N ASN A 188 -22.09 -47.22 -1.68
CA ASN A 188 -23.31 -47.60 -2.41
C ASN A 188 -24.40 -46.51 -2.29
N PHE A 189 -24.84 -45.94 -3.42
CA PHE A 189 -25.61 -44.67 -3.46
C PHE A 189 -27.12 -44.82 -3.15
N ASP A 190 -27.63 -46.04 -3.03
CA ASP A 190 -29.08 -46.32 -2.90
C ASP A 190 -29.61 -46.34 -1.44
N ASP A 191 -28.76 -46.11 -0.43
CA ASP A 191 -29.15 -46.15 0.98
C ASP A 191 -29.58 -44.77 1.53
N PRO A 192 -30.66 -44.64 2.33
CA PRO A 192 -31.00 -43.36 2.97
C PRO A 192 -29.84 -42.75 3.78
N GLN A 193 -28.99 -43.57 4.40
CA GLN A 193 -27.83 -43.10 5.14
C GLN A 193 -26.73 -42.50 4.24
N ALA A 194 -26.55 -43.06 3.04
CA ALA A 194 -25.62 -42.52 2.05
C ALA A 194 -26.09 -41.14 1.54
N ARG A 195 -27.41 -40.94 1.42
CA ARG A 195 -27.99 -39.64 1.02
C ARG A 195 -27.75 -38.55 2.06
N GLU A 196 -27.85 -38.87 3.35
CA GLU A 196 -27.51 -37.95 4.43
C GLU A 196 -26.01 -37.60 4.43
N ALA A 197 -25.13 -38.57 4.16
CA ALA A 197 -23.69 -38.32 4.02
C ALA A 197 -23.35 -37.43 2.81
N MET A 198 -24.01 -37.63 1.65
CA MET A 198 -23.87 -36.76 0.48
C MET A 198 -24.39 -35.35 0.73
N LYS A 199 -25.46 -35.23 1.50
CA LYS A 199 -25.99 -33.93 1.90
C LYS A 199 -24.99 -33.21 2.79
N LEU A 200 -24.35 -33.90 3.75
CA LEU A 200 -23.29 -33.33 4.58
C LEU A 200 -22.11 -32.86 3.73
N GLU A 201 -21.65 -33.66 2.77
CA GLU A 201 -20.62 -33.25 1.81
C GLU A 201 -21.04 -31.97 1.07
N ALA A 202 -22.25 -31.94 0.50
CA ALA A 202 -22.74 -30.79 -0.26
C ALA A 202 -22.87 -29.52 0.59
N ASP A 203 -23.44 -29.64 1.79
CA ASP A 203 -23.61 -28.54 2.75
C ASP A 203 -22.27 -28.02 3.28
N SER A 204 -21.24 -28.87 3.35
CA SER A 204 -19.91 -28.48 3.82
C SER A 204 -19.11 -27.65 2.83
N LYS A 205 -19.42 -27.72 1.52
CA LYS A 205 -18.63 -27.07 0.47
C LYS A 205 -18.70 -25.54 0.50
N PHE A 206 -19.76 -24.98 1.09
CA PHE A 206 -20.02 -23.55 1.04
C PHE A 206 -20.48 -22.99 2.39
N VAL A 207 -20.10 -21.75 2.67
CA VAL A 207 -20.55 -20.99 3.84
C VAL A 207 -21.36 -19.79 3.38
N SER A 208 -22.63 -19.77 3.75
CA SER A 208 -23.54 -18.65 3.49
C SER A 208 -23.35 -17.52 4.51
N ASP A 209 -23.94 -16.36 4.21
CA ASP A 209 -23.98 -15.18 5.08
C ASP A 209 -22.59 -14.72 5.50
N THR A 210 -21.66 -14.75 4.54
CA THR A 210 -20.25 -14.42 4.76
C THR A 210 -19.83 -13.28 3.81
N PRO A 211 -19.04 -12.30 4.29
CA PRO A 211 -18.50 -11.25 3.43
C PRO A 211 -17.73 -11.83 2.24
N VAL A 212 -18.13 -11.45 1.04
CA VAL A 212 -17.41 -11.76 -0.20
C VAL A 212 -16.36 -10.69 -0.44
N ILE A 213 -15.13 -11.14 -0.71
CA ILE A 213 -13.95 -10.29 -0.82
C ILE A 213 -13.22 -10.54 -2.14
N VAL A 214 -12.56 -9.50 -2.66
CA VAL A 214 -11.70 -9.56 -3.84
C VAL A 214 -10.42 -8.81 -3.52
N SER A 215 -9.27 -9.38 -3.86
CA SER A 215 -7.99 -8.70 -3.72
C SER A 215 -7.66 -7.89 -4.97
N LEU A 216 -7.30 -6.62 -4.80
CA LEU A 216 -6.76 -5.79 -5.88
C LEU A 216 -5.26 -6.01 -6.09
N ARG A 217 -4.61 -6.74 -5.17
CA ARG A 217 -3.18 -7.06 -5.22
C ARG A 217 -3.04 -8.58 -5.20
N PRO A 218 -2.31 -9.19 -6.15
CA PRO A 218 -2.03 -10.62 -6.06
C PRO A 218 -1.20 -10.91 -4.78
N PRO A 219 -1.39 -12.08 -4.15
CA PRO A 219 -0.58 -12.50 -3.02
C PRO A 219 0.90 -12.56 -3.41
N GLN A 220 1.80 -12.17 -2.49
CA GLN A 220 3.24 -12.20 -2.74
C GLN A 220 3.72 -13.67 -2.86
N GLU A 221 4.43 -14.00 -3.94
CA GLU A 221 4.93 -15.35 -4.23
C GLU A 221 5.90 -15.89 -3.16
N ASP A 222 6.52 -15.02 -2.36
CA ASP A 222 7.49 -15.38 -1.31
C ASP A 222 6.90 -16.18 -0.13
N ALA A 223 5.58 -16.32 -0.04
CA ALA A 223 4.91 -17.17 0.97
C ALA A 223 4.75 -18.64 0.54
N ALA A 224 5.24 -19.04 -0.65
CA ALA A 224 5.11 -20.39 -1.18
C ALA A 224 6.16 -21.38 -0.62
N GLU A 225 6.11 -21.64 0.68
CA GLU A 225 6.34 -22.99 1.24
C GLU A 225 5.02 -23.65 1.68
N GLY A 226 3.88 -23.16 1.17
CA GLY A 226 2.56 -23.82 1.25
C GLY A 226 2.30 -24.74 0.04
N PRO A 227 1.34 -25.68 0.12
CA PRO A 227 1.17 -26.74 -0.86
C PRO A 227 0.92 -26.18 -2.26
N LYS A 228 1.68 -26.69 -3.23
CA LYS A 228 1.54 -26.40 -4.65
C LYS A 228 0.32 -27.12 -5.22
N ASP A 229 -0.34 -26.43 -6.14
CA ASP A 229 -1.03 -26.98 -7.32
C ASP A 229 -1.82 -28.28 -7.05
N ASP A 230 -3.00 -28.16 -6.43
CA ASP A 230 -4.19 -29.02 -6.56
C ASP A 230 -5.19 -28.87 -5.38
N GLU A 231 -4.86 -28.09 -4.34
CA GLU A 231 -5.78 -27.82 -3.23
C GLU A 231 -6.80 -26.71 -3.57
N VAL A 232 -8.07 -27.01 -3.30
CA VAL A 232 -9.25 -26.18 -3.61
C VAL A 232 -9.14 -24.79 -2.96
N GLY A 233 -8.78 -23.79 -3.78
CA GLY A 233 -9.20 -22.37 -3.73
C GLY A 233 -9.37 -21.69 -2.36
N ILE A 234 -8.29 -21.53 -1.61
CA ILE A 234 -8.30 -20.87 -0.28
C ILE A 234 -8.01 -19.37 -0.39
N ASN A 235 -7.30 -18.96 -1.45
CA ASN A 235 -6.97 -17.55 -1.67
C ASN A 235 -8.17 -16.80 -2.24
N PRO A 236 -8.45 -15.57 -1.75
CA PRO A 236 -9.49 -14.75 -2.35
C PRO A 236 -9.17 -14.49 -3.83
N PRO A 237 -10.20 -14.34 -4.69
CA PRO A 237 -9.98 -13.97 -6.07
C PRO A 237 -9.16 -12.68 -6.14
N ALA A 238 -8.18 -12.63 -7.04
CA ALA A 238 -7.25 -11.52 -7.16
C ALA A 238 -7.30 -10.93 -8.57
N ALA A 239 -7.66 -9.65 -8.67
CA ALA A 239 -7.72 -8.93 -9.93
C ALA A 239 -7.29 -7.48 -9.73
N HIS A 240 -6.16 -7.09 -10.34
CA HIS A 240 -5.71 -5.69 -10.28
C HIS A 240 -6.48 -4.80 -11.25
N ALA A 241 -7.07 -5.36 -12.31
CA ALA A 241 -7.92 -4.66 -13.26
C ALA A 241 -9.37 -5.16 -13.14
N LEU A 242 -10.25 -4.31 -12.62
CA LEU A 242 -11.64 -4.64 -12.27
C LEU A 242 -12.63 -3.76 -13.03
N GLY A 243 -13.62 -4.38 -13.69
CA GLY A 243 -14.75 -3.66 -14.28
C GLY A 243 -15.99 -3.77 -13.40
N ILE A 244 -16.65 -2.66 -13.10
CA ILE A 244 -17.93 -2.62 -12.38
C ILE A 244 -19.00 -2.08 -13.33
N ALA A 245 -19.97 -2.93 -13.65
CA ALA A 245 -21.03 -2.66 -14.61
C ALA A 245 -22.39 -2.58 -13.92
N GLY A 246 -23.25 -1.65 -14.33
CA GLY A 246 -24.64 -1.61 -13.86
C GLY A 246 -25.30 -0.24 -13.96
N GLU A 247 -26.51 -0.13 -13.42
CA GLU A 247 -27.23 1.14 -13.37
C GLU A 247 -26.43 2.19 -12.59
N ARG A 248 -26.34 3.41 -13.13
CA ARG A 248 -25.58 4.55 -12.58
C ARG A 248 -25.67 4.64 -11.04
N ARG A 249 -26.90 4.71 -10.51
CA ARG A 249 -27.13 4.87 -9.07
C ARG A 249 -26.65 3.64 -8.28
N ALA A 250 -26.94 2.45 -8.78
CA ALA A 250 -26.55 1.18 -8.15
C ALA A 250 -25.02 1.07 -8.01
N VAL A 251 -24.29 1.39 -9.09
CA VAL A 251 -22.83 1.36 -9.13
C VAL A 251 -22.22 2.35 -8.13
N TYR A 252 -22.66 3.60 -8.14
CA TYR A 252 -22.12 4.60 -7.19
C TYR A 252 -22.34 4.24 -5.72
N GLU A 253 -23.52 3.70 -5.38
CA GLU A 253 -23.82 3.30 -4.00
C GLU A 253 -22.93 2.16 -3.51
N ALA A 254 -22.67 1.17 -4.37
CA ALA A 254 -21.80 0.05 -4.05
C ALA A 254 -20.32 0.45 -4.00
N VAL A 255 -19.85 1.21 -4.98
CA VAL A 255 -18.43 1.63 -5.06
C VAL A 255 -18.06 2.50 -3.87
N ARG A 256 -18.95 3.41 -3.43
CA ARG A 256 -18.74 4.16 -2.17
C ARG A 256 -18.59 3.24 -0.97
N ALA A 257 -19.39 2.16 -0.87
CA ALA A 257 -19.27 1.20 0.21
C ALA A 257 -17.94 0.42 0.16
N MET A 258 -17.54 -0.03 -1.05
CA MET A 258 -16.26 -0.74 -1.27
C MET A 258 -15.05 0.14 -0.90
N LEU A 259 -15.02 1.38 -1.41
CA LEU A 259 -13.94 2.32 -1.14
C LEU A 259 -13.95 2.81 0.31
N GLY A 260 -15.12 3.03 0.90
CA GLY A 260 -15.27 3.37 2.32
C GLY A 260 -14.69 2.29 3.23
N HIS A 261 -14.95 1.02 2.94
CA HIS A 261 -14.30 -0.09 3.62
C HIS A 261 -12.78 -0.06 3.41
N PHE A 262 -12.32 0.15 2.17
CA PHE A 262 -10.90 0.16 1.84
C PHE A 262 -10.10 1.23 2.62
N VAL A 263 -10.57 2.48 2.64
CA VAL A 263 -9.84 3.62 3.25
C VAL A 263 -9.80 3.59 4.78
N VAL A 264 -10.72 2.86 5.43
CA VAL A 264 -10.74 2.67 6.88
C VAL A 264 -9.65 1.69 7.32
N PHE A 265 -9.36 0.66 6.53
CA PHE A 265 -8.39 -0.37 6.91
C PHE A 265 -6.97 -0.14 6.37
N HIS A 266 -6.83 0.66 5.32
CA HIS A 266 -5.52 0.97 4.72
C HIS A 266 -5.11 2.41 5.03
N ALA A 267 -3.85 2.60 5.40
CA ALA A 267 -3.29 3.91 5.69
C ALA A 267 -3.03 4.75 4.43
N PRO A 268 -3.16 6.09 4.49
CA PRO A 268 -2.80 6.97 3.37
C PRO A 268 -1.30 6.98 3.04
N SER A 269 -0.45 6.49 3.96
CA SER A 269 0.99 6.28 3.69
C SER A 269 1.26 5.02 2.86
N ASP A 270 0.33 4.06 2.87
CA ASP A 270 0.53 2.73 2.29
C ASP A 270 -0.24 2.56 0.99
N THR A 271 -1.33 3.31 0.81
CA THR A 271 -2.12 3.33 -0.42
C THR A 271 -2.58 4.74 -0.78
N ARG A 272 -2.70 5.00 -2.08
CA ARG A 272 -3.26 6.24 -2.64
C ARG A 272 -4.37 5.94 -3.61
N LEU A 273 -5.42 6.75 -3.57
CA LEU A 273 -6.57 6.64 -4.45
C LEU A 273 -6.51 7.78 -5.49
N TYR A 274 -6.66 7.41 -6.74
CA TYR A 274 -6.70 8.31 -7.88
C TYR A 274 -8.09 8.25 -8.52
N PHE A 275 -8.67 9.39 -8.86
CA PHE A 275 -10.00 9.48 -9.42
C PHE A 275 -9.99 10.22 -10.76
N LEU A 276 -10.57 9.59 -11.77
CA LEU A 276 -10.84 10.18 -13.08
C LEU A 276 -12.33 10.03 -13.37
N ALA A 277 -13.06 11.14 -13.45
CA ALA A 277 -14.49 11.11 -13.71
C ALA A 277 -14.97 12.30 -14.56
N SER A 278 -16.13 12.15 -15.19
CA SER A 278 -16.75 13.25 -15.94
C SER A 278 -17.28 14.35 -15.02
N LYS A 279 -17.92 13.97 -13.90
CA LYS A 279 -18.57 14.90 -12.96
C LYS A 279 -18.02 14.73 -11.55
N LYS A 280 -17.90 15.84 -10.83
CA LYS A 280 -17.41 15.85 -9.43
C LYS A 280 -18.46 15.43 -8.39
N GLU A 281 -19.74 15.64 -8.64
CA GLU A 281 -20.82 15.55 -7.63
C GLU A 281 -20.79 14.25 -6.81
N GLU A 282 -20.66 13.10 -7.47
CA GLU A 282 -20.65 11.77 -6.84
C GLU A 282 -19.32 11.46 -6.10
N TRP A 283 -18.28 12.24 -6.39
CA TRP A 283 -16.91 12.10 -5.90
C TRP A 283 -16.47 13.25 -4.99
N ALA A 284 -17.34 14.18 -4.62
CA ALA A 284 -17.01 15.36 -3.81
C ALA A 284 -16.39 14.99 -2.45
N TRP A 285 -16.74 13.83 -1.90
CA TRP A 285 -16.17 13.30 -0.66
C TRP A 285 -14.67 12.98 -0.74
N THR A 286 -14.10 12.90 -1.94
CA THR A 286 -12.66 12.69 -2.14
C THR A 286 -11.82 13.93 -1.82
N ASP A 287 -12.44 15.11 -1.70
CA ASP A 287 -11.73 16.37 -1.44
C ASP A 287 -11.05 16.40 -0.07
N ASP A 288 -11.74 15.91 0.96
CA ASP A 288 -11.22 15.84 2.33
C ASP A 288 -10.48 14.52 2.61
N LEU A 289 -10.45 13.57 1.66
CA LEU A 289 -9.90 12.24 1.90
C LEU A 289 -8.35 12.28 1.93
N PRO A 290 -7.68 11.85 3.03
CA PRO A 290 -6.22 11.91 3.11
C PRO A 290 -5.52 11.02 2.08
N HIS A 291 -6.18 9.97 1.58
CA HIS A 291 -5.65 9.07 0.55
C HIS A 291 -5.66 9.64 -0.86
N SER A 292 -6.39 10.75 -1.08
CA SER A 292 -6.57 11.40 -2.39
C SER A 292 -6.00 12.82 -2.43
N GLN A 293 -5.07 13.15 -1.52
CA GLN A 293 -4.37 14.43 -1.55
C GLN A 293 -3.37 14.46 -2.71
N ASP A 294 -3.21 15.64 -3.32
CA ASP A 294 -2.30 15.83 -4.44
C ASP A 294 -0.84 15.75 -3.96
N ASP A 295 0.03 15.22 -4.82
CA ASP A 295 1.49 15.21 -4.63
C ASP A 295 2.12 16.23 -5.59
N ASP A 296 3.34 16.70 -5.29
CA ASP A 296 4.07 17.69 -6.10
C ASP A 296 4.23 17.22 -7.57
N GLN A 297 4.18 15.90 -7.82
CA GLN A 297 4.37 15.29 -9.14
C GLN A 297 3.08 14.81 -9.81
N SER A 298 1.97 14.65 -9.10
CA SER A 298 0.73 14.09 -9.66
C SER A 298 -0.49 14.61 -8.93
N LYS A 299 -1.46 15.12 -9.69
CA LYS A 299 -2.82 15.33 -9.19
C LYS A 299 -3.47 13.97 -8.94
N SER A 300 -4.14 13.82 -7.81
CA SER A 300 -4.83 12.58 -7.45
C SER A 300 -6.25 12.54 -8.04
N ARG A 301 -6.83 13.70 -8.37
CA ARG A 301 -8.18 13.83 -8.93
C ARG A 301 -8.19 14.60 -10.24
N CYS A 302 -9.00 14.15 -11.19
CA CYS A 302 -9.31 14.86 -12.43
C CYS A 302 -10.81 14.73 -12.73
N PHE A 303 -11.52 15.85 -12.72
CA PHE A 303 -12.94 15.94 -13.02
C PHE A 303 -13.16 16.81 -14.25
N LEU A 304 -13.71 16.26 -15.34
CA LEU A 304 -13.89 17.03 -16.58
C LEU A 304 -14.80 18.24 -16.41
N SER A 305 -15.80 18.17 -15.53
CA SER A 305 -16.70 19.27 -15.20
C SER A 305 -16.02 20.49 -14.58
N GLU A 306 -14.81 20.34 -14.04
CA GLU A 306 -14.03 21.45 -13.45
C GLU A 306 -13.03 22.07 -14.44
N ILE A 307 -12.85 21.47 -15.62
CA ILE A 307 -11.98 21.99 -16.67
C ILE A 307 -12.74 23.10 -17.39
N SER A 308 -12.18 24.31 -17.43
CA SER A 308 -12.85 25.49 -18.01
C SER A 308 -13.08 25.32 -19.52
N GLU A 309 -14.17 25.89 -20.07
CA GLU A 309 -14.44 25.87 -21.52
C GLU A 309 -13.32 26.58 -22.33
N ASP A 310 -12.60 27.54 -21.73
CA ASP A 310 -11.43 28.21 -22.34
C ASP A 310 -10.22 27.27 -22.54
N ASP A 311 -10.14 26.16 -21.79
CA ASP A 311 -9.11 25.12 -21.95
C ASP A 311 -9.49 24.08 -23.01
N GLN A 312 -10.74 24.09 -23.50
CA GLN A 312 -11.22 23.15 -24.52
C GLN A 312 -11.08 23.69 -25.96
N GLU A 313 -10.91 25.01 -26.14
CA GLU A 313 -10.94 25.67 -27.46
C GLU A 313 -9.64 26.40 -27.89
N LYS A 314 -8.53 26.32 -27.16
CA LYS A 314 -7.25 26.90 -27.62
C LYS A 314 -6.42 25.92 -28.46
N VAL A 315 -6.73 25.86 -29.75
CA VAL A 315 -5.77 25.44 -30.77
C VAL A 315 -5.21 26.69 -31.44
N PHE A 316 -3.87 26.70 -31.58
CA PHE A 316 -2.98 27.66 -32.27
C PHE A 316 -2.22 28.64 -31.37
N GLY A 317 -1.06 28.16 -30.91
CA GLY A 317 0.10 28.96 -30.52
C GLY A 317 0.47 28.80 -29.04
N GLU A 318 1.51 28.00 -28.79
CA GLU A 318 2.10 27.64 -27.48
C GLU A 318 1.52 26.34 -26.84
N ASP A 319 2.41 25.37 -26.65
CA ASP A 319 2.17 23.99 -26.21
C ASP A 319 1.71 23.90 -24.73
N GLU A 320 0.46 24.25 -24.42
CA GLU A 320 -0.13 23.93 -23.12
C GLU A 320 -0.97 22.63 -23.20
N GLU A 321 -0.39 21.52 -22.76
CA GLU A 321 -1.08 20.22 -22.59
C GLU A 321 -2.35 20.38 -21.73
N GLY A 322 -3.45 19.74 -22.14
CA GLY A 322 -4.74 19.78 -21.44
C GLY A 322 -4.67 19.19 -20.03
N ALA A 323 -5.60 19.57 -19.15
CA ALA A 323 -5.60 19.13 -17.75
C ALA A 323 -5.74 17.60 -17.59
N LEU A 324 -6.43 16.93 -18.51
CA LEU A 324 -6.53 15.47 -18.58
C LEU A 324 -5.19 14.82 -18.95
N ASP A 325 -4.51 15.35 -19.97
CA ASP A 325 -3.20 14.84 -20.41
C ASP A 325 -2.16 14.99 -19.30
N LYS A 326 -2.14 16.13 -18.61
CA LYS A 326 -1.28 16.36 -17.44
C LYS A 326 -1.54 15.35 -16.31
N TYR A 327 -2.80 14.97 -16.10
CA TYR A 327 -3.17 13.98 -15.09
C TYR A 327 -2.66 12.59 -15.45
N LEU A 328 -2.94 12.13 -16.68
CA LEU A 328 -2.49 10.83 -17.19
C LEU A 328 -0.96 10.75 -17.26
N GLU A 329 -0.31 11.85 -17.65
CA GLU A 329 1.14 11.98 -17.66
C GLU A 329 1.74 11.82 -16.27
N GLY A 330 1.09 12.38 -15.25
CA GLY A 330 1.48 12.20 -13.85
C GLY A 330 1.46 10.72 -13.44
N ILE A 331 0.38 10.00 -13.74
CA ILE A 331 0.27 8.56 -13.46
C ILE A 331 1.34 7.77 -14.23
N ARG A 332 1.50 8.05 -15.53
CA ARG A 332 2.49 7.41 -16.39
C ARG A 332 3.91 7.58 -15.85
N LYS A 333 4.28 8.80 -15.43
CA LYS A 333 5.59 9.09 -14.81
C LYS A 333 5.79 8.30 -13.52
N VAL A 334 4.78 8.20 -12.66
CA VAL A 334 4.87 7.42 -11.42
C VAL A 334 5.09 5.94 -11.73
N LEU A 335 4.31 5.36 -12.65
CA LEU A 335 4.44 3.94 -13.04
C LEU A 335 5.80 3.65 -13.70
N ALA A 336 6.25 4.50 -14.62
CA ALA A 336 7.55 4.37 -15.26
C ALA A 336 8.72 4.44 -14.25
N GLN A 337 8.64 5.35 -13.27
CA GLN A 337 9.64 5.42 -12.20
C GLN A 337 9.68 4.14 -11.35
N ARG A 338 8.53 3.48 -11.13
CA ARG A 338 8.47 2.22 -10.38
C ARG A 338 9.08 1.07 -11.16
N LYS A 339 8.79 0.99 -12.46
CA LYS A 339 9.36 -0.03 -13.35
C LYS A 339 10.89 0.01 -13.31
N ILE A 340 11.48 1.19 -13.49
CA ILE A 340 12.94 1.38 -13.41
C ILE A 340 13.49 0.97 -12.04
N ARG A 341 12.81 1.35 -10.95
CA ARG A 341 13.28 0.99 -9.58
C ARG A 341 13.14 -0.49 -9.25
N LEU A 342 12.18 -1.19 -9.86
CA LEU A 342 12.00 -2.63 -9.71
C LEU A 342 13.15 -3.36 -10.41
N GLU A 343 13.49 -2.95 -11.63
CA GLU A 343 14.65 -3.47 -12.37
C GLU A 343 15.97 -3.27 -11.59
N ASP A 344 16.14 -2.12 -10.93
CA ASP A 344 17.32 -1.83 -10.08
C ASP A 344 17.35 -2.59 -8.73
N ARG A 345 16.25 -3.25 -8.32
CA ARG A 345 16.12 -3.90 -7.00
C ARG A 345 16.82 -5.26 -6.94
N ASP A 346 16.91 -5.96 -8.07
CA ASP A 346 17.51 -7.30 -8.14
C ASP A 346 19.00 -7.31 -7.72
N ASP A 347 19.66 -6.15 -7.77
CA ASP A 347 21.08 -6.00 -7.42
C ASP A 347 21.37 -5.59 -5.95
N ASN A 348 20.36 -5.22 -5.13
CA ASN A 348 20.60 -4.73 -3.76
C ASN A 348 19.48 -5.07 -2.76
N GLN A 349 19.71 -6.08 -1.91
CA GLN A 349 18.87 -6.38 -0.75
C GLN A 349 18.97 -5.27 0.31
N GLY A 350 17.89 -4.49 0.49
CA GLY A 350 17.77 -3.50 1.58
C GLY A 350 17.10 -2.16 1.24
N LYS A 351 16.67 -1.93 -0.01
CA LYS A 351 15.89 -0.72 -0.37
C LYS A 351 14.39 -0.87 -0.05
N ALA A 352 13.74 0.25 0.27
CA ALA A 352 12.30 0.35 0.45
C ALA A 352 11.56 -0.14 -0.81
N ASP A 353 10.42 -0.83 -0.63
CA ASP A 353 9.63 -1.40 -1.72
C ASP A 353 9.18 -0.29 -2.70
N PRO A 354 9.64 -0.31 -3.98
CA PRO A 354 9.31 0.73 -4.95
C PRO A 354 7.83 0.73 -5.35
N THR A 355 7.12 -0.37 -5.10
CA THR A 355 5.69 -0.52 -5.42
C THR A 355 4.76 0.21 -4.43
N LEU A 356 5.31 0.76 -3.35
CA LEU A 356 4.57 1.50 -2.35
C LEU A 356 4.67 3.03 -2.54
N PRO A 357 3.60 3.80 -2.23
CA PRO A 357 2.28 3.34 -1.77
C PRO A 357 1.47 2.64 -2.87
N PHE A 358 0.69 1.61 -2.55
CA PHE A 358 -0.17 0.91 -3.51
C PHE A 358 -1.18 1.86 -4.15
N LEU A 359 -1.24 1.90 -5.48
CA LEU A 359 -2.09 2.86 -6.21
C LEU A 359 -3.41 2.20 -6.59
N VAL A 360 -4.53 2.85 -6.31
CA VAL A 360 -5.86 2.43 -6.80
C VAL A 360 -6.42 3.55 -7.66
N VAL A 361 -6.58 3.30 -8.95
CA VAL A 361 -7.10 4.25 -9.93
C VAL A 361 -8.54 3.92 -10.23
N VAL A 362 -9.46 4.84 -9.92
CA VAL A 362 -10.89 4.70 -10.19
C VAL A 362 -11.23 5.55 -11.41
N VAL A 363 -11.69 4.90 -12.47
CA VAL A 363 -12.06 5.52 -13.74
C VAL A 363 -13.56 5.41 -13.92
N ASP A 364 -14.25 6.53 -13.85
CA ASP A 364 -15.71 6.63 -13.99
C ASP A 364 -16.10 6.99 -15.42
N LEU A 365 -16.60 5.97 -16.15
CA LEU A 365 -17.07 6.06 -17.52
C LEU A 365 -18.60 5.99 -17.62
N LEU A 366 -19.33 6.01 -16.49
CA LEU A 366 -20.80 5.86 -16.47
C LEU A 366 -21.51 6.90 -17.32
N ASP A 367 -21.01 8.14 -17.32
CA ASP A 367 -21.53 9.25 -18.12
C ASP A 367 -20.85 9.39 -19.48
N ALA A 368 -19.54 9.15 -19.52
CA ALA A 368 -18.71 9.42 -20.69
C ALA A 368 -19.13 8.61 -21.92
N ILE A 369 -19.51 7.35 -21.71
CA ILE A 369 -19.86 6.42 -22.79
C ILE A 369 -21.08 6.87 -23.60
N TYR A 370 -21.97 7.66 -22.99
CA TYR A 370 -23.16 8.19 -23.67
C TYR A 370 -22.93 9.53 -24.38
N ASP A 371 -21.82 10.21 -24.11
CA ASP A 371 -21.43 11.44 -24.76
C ASP A 371 -20.30 11.17 -25.76
N PRO A 372 -20.57 11.10 -27.08
CA PRO A 372 -19.55 10.80 -28.09
C PRO A 372 -18.38 11.78 -28.11
N LYS A 373 -18.57 12.99 -27.60
CA LYS A 373 -17.53 14.03 -27.54
C LYS A 373 -16.68 13.96 -26.28
N SER A 374 -17.02 13.09 -25.32
CA SER A 374 -16.24 12.95 -24.09
C SER A 374 -14.81 12.51 -24.41
N PRO A 375 -13.77 13.19 -23.89
CA PRO A 375 -12.38 12.82 -24.11
C PRO A 375 -12.01 11.48 -23.43
N LEU A 376 -12.90 10.93 -22.61
CA LEU A 376 -12.73 9.61 -21.98
C LEU A 376 -13.08 8.46 -22.94
N ASN A 377 -13.76 8.74 -24.06
CA ASN A 377 -14.04 7.75 -25.11
C ASN A 377 -12.76 7.44 -25.89
N GLY A 378 -11.99 6.46 -25.43
CA GLY A 378 -10.68 6.11 -26.00
C GLY A 378 -9.58 5.95 -24.96
N LEU A 379 -9.90 6.15 -23.68
CA LEU A 379 -8.94 6.05 -22.57
C LEU A 379 -8.21 4.70 -22.50
N GLU A 380 -8.81 3.61 -23.01
CA GLU A 380 -8.16 2.30 -23.09
C GLU A 380 -6.88 2.31 -23.92
N SER A 381 -6.80 3.18 -24.94
CA SER A 381 -5.63 3.31 -25.81
C SER A 381 -4.55 4.23 -25.24
N ASP A 382 -4.83 4.92 -24.13
CA ASP A 382 -3.84 5.74 -23.46
C ASP A 382 -2.73 4.87 -22.85
N ALA A 383 -1.50 5.36 -22.91
CA ALA A 383 -0.33 4.64 -22.42
C ALA A 383 -0.40 4.37 -20.92
N ALA A 384 -0.94 5.30 -20.11
CA ALA A 384 -1.05 5.11 -18.67
C ALA A 384 -2.03 3.98 -18.33
N MET A 385 -3.19 3.93 -19.00
CA MET A 385 -4.17 2.87 -18.80
C MET A 385 -3.69 1.52 -19.31
N SER A 386 -3.00 1.48 -20.45
CA SER A 386 -2.40 0.26 -20.98
C SER A 386 -1.42 -0.37 -19.97
N ILE A 387 -0.53 0.45 -19.38
CA ILE A 387 0.41 0.00 -18.35
C ILE A 387 -0.34 -0.51 -17.10
N LEU A 388 -1.40 0.18 -16.66
CA LEU A 388 -2.21 -0.26 -15.51
C LEU A 388 -2.90 -1.60 -15.77
N LEU A 389 -3.45 -1.80 -16.96
CA LEU A 389 -4.13 -3.03 -17.35
C LEU A 389 -3.15 -4.21 -17.47
N GLU A 390 -2.00 -4.01 -18.10
CA GLU A 390 -1.03 -5.09 -18.39
C GLU A 390 -0.05 -5.36 -17.24
N GLU A 391 0.54 -4.31 -16.66
CA GLU A 391 1.65 -4.43 -15.70
C GLU A 391 1.28 -3.96 -14.28
N GLY A 392 0.05 -3.48 -14.05
CA GLY A 392 -0.38 -2.85 -12.80
C GLY A 392 -0.06 -3.67 -11.55
N ALA A 393 -0.37 -4.97 -11.56
CA ALA A 393 -0.08 -5.89 -10.46
C ALA A 393 1.40 -5.85 -10.02
N THR A 394 2.34 -5.87 -10.98
CA THR A 394 3.78 -5.86 -10.70
C THR A 394 4.27 -4.51 -10.20
N LEU A 395 3.65 -3.42 -10.67
CA LEU A 395 3.99 -2.05 -10.30
C LEU A 395 3.32 -1.57 -9.01
N GLY A 396 2.55 -2.44 -8.34
CA GLY A 396 1.77 -2.11 -7.15
C GLY A 396 0.66 -1.10 -7.44
N ALA A 397 -0.07 -1.32 -8.53
CA ALA A 397 -1.20 -0.51 -8.95
C ALA A 397 -2.39 -1.38 -9.37
N ALA A 398 -3.60 -0.91 -9.07
CA ALA A 398 -4.85 -1.49 -9.51
C ALA A 398 -5.74 -0.41 -10.14
N VAL A 399 -6.62 -0.83 -11.03
CA VAL A 399 -7.58 0.04 -11.74
C VAL A 399 -8.99 -0.53 -11.63
N ILE A 400 -9.95 0.35 -11.33
CA ILE A 400 -11.38 0.04 -11.23
C ILE A 400 -12.12 0.90 -12.25
N PHE A 401 -12.71 0.27 -13.26
CA PHE A 401 -13.53 0.94 -14.28
C PHE A 401 -15.00 0.87 -13.93
N LEU A 402 -15.71 1.99 -13.92
CA LEU A 402 -17.16 2.05 -13.76
C LEU A 402 -17.83 2.27 -15.11
N VAL A 403 -18.70 1.34 -15.51
CA VAL A 403 -19.35 1.36 -16.82
C VAL A 403 -20.85 1.06 -16.69
N PRO A 404 -21.70 1.55 -17.61
CA PRO A 404 -23.14 1.37 -17.47
C PRO A 404 -23.59 -0.06 -17.76
N GLU A 405 -22.83 -0.79 -18.59
CA GLU A 405 -23.17 -2.14 -19.04
C GLU A 405 -21.91 -2.99 -19.19
N ARG A 406 -22.04 -4.31 -19.02
CA ARG A 406 -20.92 -5.25 -19.14
C ARG A 406 -20.23 -5.22 -20.50
N SER A 407 -20.97 -4.93 -21.57
CA SER A 407 -20.45 -4.84 -22.94
C SER A 407 -19.41 -3.72 -23.12
N LYS A 408 -19.35 -2.79 -22.16
CA LYS A 408 -18.47 -1.62 -22.15
C LYS A 408 -17.28 -1.76 -21.20
N VAL A 409 -17.15 -2.89 -20.51
CA VAL A 409 -15.97 -3.14 -19.66
C VAL A 409 -14.74 -3.23 -20.56
N PRO A 410 -13.63 -2.52 -20.26
CA PRO A 410 -12.40 -2.61 -21.02
C PRO A 410 -11.87 -4.04 -21.15
N SER A 411 -11.31 -4.35 -22.32
CA SER A 411 -10.85 -5.70 -22.65
C SER A 411 -9.69 -6.22 -21.76
N GLY A 412 -8.90 -5.31 -21.19
CA GLY A 412 -7.81 -5.66 -20.28
C GLY A 412 -8.24 -5.97 -18.84
N CYS A 413 -9.52 -5.79 -18.48
CA CYS A 413 -10.00 -6.12 -17.14
C CYS A 413 -9.96 -7.64 -16.92
N GLN A 414 -9.52 -8.07 -15.74
CA GLN A 414 -9.41 -9.50 -15.39
C GLN A 414 -10.70 -10.04 -14.75
N SER A 415 -11.51 -9.16 -14.19
CA SER A 415 -12.78 -9.53 -13.57
C SER A 415 -13.85 -8.45 -13.75
N VAL A 416 -15.11 -8.88 -13.64
CA VAL A 416 -16.29 -8.03 -13.80
C VAL A 416 -17.23 -8.22 -12.62
N ILE A 417 -17.75 -7.11 -12.09
CA ILE A 417 -18.84 -7.07 -11.11
C ILE A 417 -20.05 -6.42 -11.78
N GLU A 418 -21.14 -7.18 -11.92
CA GLU A 418 -22.43 -6.61 -12.31
C GLU A 418 -23.22 -6.23 -11.05
N ILE A 419 -23.75 -5.02 -11.00
CA ILE A 419 -24.52 -4.48 -9.87
C ILE A 419 -25.91 -4.09 -10.34
N GLU A 420 -26.92 -4.73 -9.76
CA GLU A 420 -28.32 -4.54 -10.12
C GLU A 420 -29.20 -4.42 -8.88
N ARG A 421 -30.28 -3.63 -8.99
CA ARG A 421 -31.38 -3.66 -8.02
C ARG A 421 -32.36 -4.73 -8.44
N THR A 422 -32.49 -5.77 -7.62
CA THR A 422 -33.45 -6.84 -7.89
C THR A 422 -34.42 -6.98 -6.73
N THR A 423 -35.68 -7.26 -7.06
CA THR A 423 -36.66 -7.70 -6.05
C THR A 423 -36.40 -9.17 -5.73
N PRO A 424 -36.51 -9.60 -4.47
CA PRO A 424 -36.42 -11.02 -4.12
C PRO A 424 -37.44 -11.82 -4.95
N ALA A 425 -37.06 -13.03 -5.40
CA ALA A 425 -37.92 -13.91 -6.22
C ALA A 425 -39.24 -14.34 -5.53
N THR A 426 -39.41 -14.01 -4.24
CA THR A 426 -40.69 -14.12 -3.53
C THR A 426 -41.67 -13.11 -4.10
N ASN A 427 -42.84 -13.58 -4.56
CA ASN A 427 -43.96 -12.84 -5.16
C ASN A 427 -44.57 -11.66 -4.34
N SER A 428 -43.82 -11.00 -3.44
CA SER A 428 -44.24 -9.76 -2.79
C SER A 428 -43.99 -8.58 -3.72
N ARG A 429 -45.06 -8.11 -4.38
CA ARG A 429 -45.10 -6.85 -5.16
C ARG A 429 -44.98 -5.59 -4.29
N ILE A 430 -44.02 -5.54 -3.37
CA ILE A 430 -43.72 -4.36 -2.57
C ILE A 430 -42.41 -3.78 -3.11
N ALA A 431 -42.53 -2.82 -4.03
CA ALA A 431 -41.41 -2.08 -4.66
C ALA A 431 -40.57 -1.24 -3.67
N GLN A 432 -40.78 -1.36 -2.36
CA GLN A 432 -40.12 -0.55 -1.33
C GLN A 432 -38.88 -1.23 -0.72
N ASN A 433 -38.53 -2.46 -1.12
CA ASN A 433 -37.39 -3.22 -0.58
C ASN A 433 -36.49 -3.80 -1.69
N GLU A 434 -36.23 -3.03 -2.75
CA GLU A 434 -35.21 -3.41 -3.74
C GLU A 434 -33.82 -3.33 -3.12
N LYS A 435 -33.26 -4.51 -2.85
CA LYS A 435 -31.89 -4.66 -2.37
C LYS A 435 -30.92 -4.61 -3.54
N LEU A 436 -29.71 -4.18 -3.24
CA LEU A 436 -28.62 -4.14 -4.20
C LEU A 436 -27.95 -5.51 -4.23
N HIS A 437 -27.80 -6.10 -5.40
CA HIS A 437 -27.13 -7.38 -5.58
C HIS A 437 -25.92 -7.24 -6.48
N PHE A 438 -24.89 -8.03 -6.21
CA PHE A 438 -23.70 -8.09 -7.05
C PHE A 438 -23.53 -9.49 -7.64
N ARG A 439 -22.95 -9.54 -8.84
CA ARG A 439 -22.50 -10.77 -9.50
C ARG A 439 -21.05 -10.57 -9.93
N TYR A 440 -20.13 -11.26 -9.26
CA TYR A 440 -18.71 -11.25 -9.57
C TYR A 440 -18.38 -12.42 -10.50
N ALA A 441 -17.58 -12.16 -11.53
CA ALA A 441 -17.01 -13.18 -12.39
C ALA A 441 -15.61 -12.79 -12.87
N GLU A 442 -14.65 -13.70 -12.73
CA GLU A 442 -13.33 -13.60 -13.37
C GLU A 442 -13.38 -14.05 -14.84
N ILE A 443 -12.56 -13.43 -15.68
CA ILE A 443 -12.40 -13.84 -17.08
C ILE A 443 -11.56 -15.12 -17.13
N GLY A 444 -12.08 -16.15 -17.79
CA GLY A 444 -11.40 -17.44 -17.93
C GLY A 444 -12.36 -18.62 -17.91
N VAL A 445 -11.80 -19.82 -17.95
CA VAL A 445 -12.54 -21.09 -17.81
C VAL A 445 -12.38 -21.59 -16.38
N ASN A 446 -13.46 -22.10 -15.78
CA ASN A 446 -13.49 -22.56 -14.37
C ASN A 446 -13.06 -21.48 -13.35
N SER A 447 -13.36 -20.22 -13.67
CA SER A 447 -13.01 -19.07 -12.86
C SER A 447 -13.97 -18.83 -11.69
N TYR A 448 -13.54 -18.04 -10.70
CA TYR A 448 -14.37 -17.72 -9.54
C TYR A 448 -15.63 -16.94 -9.92
N ARG A 449 -16.75 -17.32 -9.30
CA ARG A 449 -18.04 -16.64 -9.45
C ARG A 449 -18.73 -16.52 -8.11
N TYR A 450 -19.11 -15.29 -7.77
CA TYR A 450 -19.81 -15.01 -6.52
C TYR A 450 -21.08 -14.22 -6.79
N VAL A 451 -22.12 -14.49 -6.00
CA VAL A 451 -23.37 -13.73 -6.02
C VAL A 451 -23.76 -13.43 -4.59
N GLY A 452 -24.24 -12.21 -4.36
CA GLY A 452 -24.61 -11.78 -3.02
C GLY A 452 -25.42 -10.49 -2.99
N GLU A 453 -25.72 -10.05 -1.78
CA GLU A 453 -26.26 -8.73 -1.48
C GLU A 453 -25.09 -7.75 -1.31
N SER A 454 -25.09 -6.67 -2.09
CA SER A 454 -24.07 -5.63 -2.03
C SER A 454 -24.33 -4.69 -0.86
N ASP A 455 -23.26 -4.24 -0.22
CA ASP A 455 -23.36 -3.07 0.65
C ASP A 455 -23.66 -1.82 -0.19
N ALA A 456 -24.31 -0.83 0.40
CA ALA A 456 -24.71 0.40 -0.29
C ALA A 456 -24.56 1.63 0.63
N ILE A 457 -23.97 2.69 0.08
CA ILE A 457 -23.97 4.04 0.67
C ILE A 457 -24.71 4.97 -0.29
N ALA A 458 -25.96 5.27 0.06
CA ALA A 458 -26.91 5.98 -0.79
C ALA A 458 -26.44 7.39 -1.13
N LYS A 459 -26.00 8.16 -0.13
CA LYS A 459 -25.69 9.58 -0.27
C LYS A 459 -24.18 9.84 -0.22
N PRO A 460 -23.62 10.66 -1.12
CA PRO A 460 -22.23 11.11 -1.04
C PRO A 460 -21.89 11.79 0.29
N ASP A 461 -22.83 12.51 0.90
CA ASP A 461 -22.64 13.22 2.18
C ASP A 461 -22.19 12.30 3.33
N GLU A 462 -22.64 11.04 3.34
CA GLU A 462 -22.22 10.05 4.34
C GLU A 462 -20.72 9.76 4.21
N MET A 463 -20.19 9.74 2.99
CA MET A 463 -18.76 9.60 2.71
C MET A 463 -17.99 10.88 3.02
N VAL A 464 -18.56 12.06 2.79
CA VAL A 464 -17.94 13.35 3.18
C VAL A 464 -17.67 13.36 4.68
N GLY A 465 -18.65 12.96 5.50
CA GLY A 465 -18.48 12.86 6.95
C GLY A 465 -17.37 11.89 7.35
N LEU A 466 -17.27 10.73 6.68
CA LEU A 466 -16.19 9.77 6.89
C LEU A 466 -14.82 10.35 6.53
N ALA A 467 -14.71 10.98 5.36
CA ALA A 467 -13.48 11.58 4.86
C ALA A 467 -12.97 12.69 5.79
N GLN A 468 -13.85 13.58 6.25
CA GLN A 468 -13.52 14.65 7.19
C GLN A 468 -13.03 14.13 8.54
N MET A 469 -13.59 13.03 9.03
CA MET A 469 -13.09 12.39 10.25
C MET A 469 -11.69 11.82 10.06
N LEU A 470 -11.42 11.18 8.90
CA LEU A 470 -10.10 10.65 8.56
C LEU A 470 -9.07 11.76 8.33
N ALA A 471 -9.46 12.88 7.73
CA ALA A 471 -8.59 14.03 7.42
C ALA A 471 -7.94 14.65 8.66
N GLN A 472 -8.63 14.56 9.81
CA GLN A 472 -8.15 15.10 11.08
C GLN A 472 -7.07 14.21 11.72
N MET A 473 -6.91 12.97 11.24
CA MET A 473 -6.00 11.98 11.79
C MET A 473 -4.75 11.84 10.92
N GLN A 474 -3.59 11.70 11.56
CA GLN A 474 -2.32 11.43 10.90
C GLN A 474 -1.60 10.28 11.58
N LEU A 475 -0.90 9.47 10.80
CA LEU A 475 -0.08 8.41 11.35
C LEU A 475 1.15 8.97 12.03
N ARG A 476 1.39 8.52 13.26
CA ARG A 476 2.69 8.73 13.89
C ARG A 476 3.72 7.85 13.19
N GLN A 477 4.53 8.46 12.32
CA GLN A 477 5.62 7.75 11.66
C GLN A 477 6.71 7.43 12.68
N SER A 478 7.05 6.15 12.83
CA SER A 478 8.19 5.71 13.63
C SER A 478 9.49 6.26 13.02
N ALA A 479 10.39 6.72 13.89
CA ALA A 479 11.55 7.55 13.54
C ALA A 479 12.68 6.85 12.73
N GLY A 480 12.36 5.90 11.85
CA GLY A 480 13.34 5.15 11.07
C GLY A 480 12.97 4.76 9.64
N ALA A 481 11.70 4.92 9.20
CA ALA A 481 11.24 4.18 8.03
C ALA A 481 11.31 4.91 6.68
N ASN A 482 11.29 6.24 6.61
CA ASN A 482 11.38 6.96 5.32
C ASN A 482 12.03 8.33 5.49
N VAL A 483 12.98 8.66 4.61
CA VAL A 483 13.46 10.04 4.44
C VAL A 483 12.44 10.76 3.57
N ALA A 484 11.98 11.95 4.00
CA ALA A 484 11.00 12.73 3.24
C ALA A 484 11.51 13.01 1.81
N ARG A 485 10.64 12.81 0.81
CA ARG A 485 10.99 13.00 -0.62
C ARG A 485 11.28 14.46 -0.95
N ALA A 486 10.49 15.37 -0.38
CA ALA A 486 10.68 16.81 -0.43
C ALA A 486 10.29 17.39 0.94
N VAL A 487 10.93 18.49 1.32
CA VAL A 487 10.65 19.18 2.59
C VAL A 487 10.53 20.67 2.28
N PRO A 488 9.34 21.28 2.44
CA PRO A 488 9.19 22.71 2.24
C PRO A 488 10.13 23.51 3.14
N PHE A 489 10.73 24.57 2.59
CA PHE A 489 11.73 25.38 3.30
C PHE A 489 11.25 25.89 4.67
N MET A 490 10.02 26.40 4.74
CA MET A 490 9.41 26.88 5.98
C MET A 490 9.37 25.79 7.06
N SER A 491 8.95 24.57 6.68
CA SER A 491 8.92 23.43 7.60
C SER A 491 10.32 22.99 8.04
N LEU A 492 11.28 22.93 7.10
CA LEU A 492 12.68 22.57 7.41
C LEU A 492 13.29 23.55 8.41
N MET A 493 13.03 24.84 8.23
CA MET A 493 13.56 25.89 9.10
C MET A 493 12.81 25.99 10.42
N GLY A 494 11.55 25.59 10.47
CA GLY A 494 10.69 25.60 11.66
C GLY A 494 9.76 26.82 11.74
N TYR A 495 9.46 27.44 10.60
CA TYR A 495 8.58 28.58 10.48
C TYR A 495 7.17 28.14 10.08
N ASN A 496 6.15 28.77 10.69
CA ASN A 496 4.75 28.38 10.55
C ASN A 496 3.93 29.41 9.75
N SER A 497 4.49 30.59 9.50
CA SER A 497 3.89 31.68 8.72
C SER A 497 5.00 32.64 8.25
N MET A 498 4.71 33.47 7.25
CA MET A 498 5.65 34.52 6.81
C MET A 498 5.96 35.52 7.93
N GLN A 499 4.97 35.87 8.75
CA GLN A 499 5.16 36.76 9.89
C GLN A 499 6.09 36.14 10.95
N HIS A 500 5.95 34.84 11.23
CA HIS A 500 6.86 34.14 12.15
C HIS A 500 8.30 34.12 11.60
N LEU A 501 8.47 33.95 10.28
CA LEU A 501 9.79 34.05 9.64
C LEU A 501 10.37 35.46 9.81
N GLU A 502 9.60 36.51 9.58
CA GLU A 502 10.06 37.90 9.71
C GLU A 502 10.53 38.21 11.15
N ASP A 503 9.69 37.90 12.14
CA ASP A 503 9.98 38.14 13.56
C ASP A 503 11.23 37.38 14.03
N GLU A 504 11.32 36.08 13.70
CA GLU A 504 12.48 35.27 14.09
C GLU A 504 13.74 35.65 13.30
N SER A 505 13.62 36.08 12.04
CA SER A 505 14.78 36.53 11.25
C SER A 505 15.40 37.79 11.85
N LEU A 506 14.59 38.78 12.24
CA LEU A 506 15.07 40.00 12.90
C LEU A 506 15.80 39.70 14.21
N LYS A 507 15.26 38.78 15.00
CA LYS A 507 15.88 38.32 16.24
C LYS A 507 17.18 37.56 15.98
N ASN A 508 17.19 36.64 15.01
CA ASN A 508 18.38 35.89 14.63
C ASN A 508 19.50 36.83 14.13
N TRP A 509 19.15 37.85 13.36
CA TRP A 509 20.08 38.88 12.91
C TRP A 509 20.70 39.62 14.08
N HIS A 510 19.88 40.15 14.99
CA HIS A 510 20.35 40.81 16.19
C HIS A 510 21.31 39.91 16.99
N ASP A 511 20.90 38.68 17.29
CA ASP A 511 21.72 37.72 18.04
C ASP A 511 23.04 37.40 17.31
N SER A 512 23.01 37.28 15.97
CA SER A 512 24.21 36.99 15.19
C SER A 512 25.29 38.09 15.28
N THR A 513 24.89 39.33 15.57
CA THR A 513 25.83 40.46 15.73
C THR A 513 26.53 40.47 17.09
N GLU A 514 26.05 39.70 18.07
CA GLU A 514 26.59 39.74 19.42
C GLU A 514 27.85 38.87 19.58
N PRO A 515 28.88 39.34 20.33
CA PRO A 515 30.12 38.59 20.54
C PRO A 515 29.89 37.20 21.17
N GLN A 516 28.93 37.06 22.07
CA GLN A 516 28.61 35.81 22.77
C GLN A 516 28.08 34.71 21.85
N PHE A 517 27.49 35.08 20.71
CA PHE A 517 26.97 34.13 19.72
C PHE A 517 27.93 33.92 18.53
N SER A 518 29.12 34.52 18.58
CA SER A 518 30.13 34.42 17.54
C SER A 518 30.71 33.01 17.45
N ASN A 519 30.14 32.23 16.52
CA ASN A 519 30.52 30.86 16.20
C ASN A 519 30.71 30.72 14.68
N TRP A 520 31.18 29.55 14.25
CA TRP A 520 31.12 29.17 12.84
C TRP A 520 29.66 29.06 12.38
N LEU A 521 29.39 29.53 11.15
CA LEU A 521 28.05 29.56 10.58
C LEU A 521 27.52 28.15 10.31
N ARG A 522 26.19 28.02 10.31
CA ARG A 522 25.49 26.76 10.07
C ARG A 522 24.18 26.97 9.31
N VAL A 523 23.72 25.95 8.61
CA VAL A 523 22.47 25.98 7.85
C VAL A 523 21.84 24.60 7.79
N LYS A 524 20.50 24.52 7.85
CA LYS A 524 19.76 23.26 7.65
C LYS A 524 19.59 23.04 6.15
N LEU A 525 19.93 21.83 5.67
CA LEU A 525 19.87 21.50 4.23
C LEU A 525 18.77 20.50 3.88
N GLY A 526 18.24 19.76 4.85
CA GLY A 526 17.24 18.73 4.62
C GLY A 526 16.98 17.90 5.86
N LEU A 527 16.26 16.78 5.71
CA LEU A 527 16.00 15.82 6.77
C LEU A 527 16.81 14.53 6.55
N MET A 528 17.28 13.95 7.64
CA MET A 528 17.80 12.58 7.69
C MET A 528 16.70 11.64 8.18
N SER A 529 16.99 10.33 8.18
CA SER A 529 16.08 9.33 8.77
C SER A 529 15.65 9.74 10.19
N GLY A 530 14.35 9.55 10.47
CA GLY A 530 13.71 9.97 11.71
C GLY A 530 13.38 11.46 11.80
N ASN A 531 13.19 12.14 10.66
CA ASN A 531 12.87 13.57 10.57
C ASN A 531 13.86 14.48 11.32
N LYS A 532 15.12 14.05 11.44
CA LYS A 532 16.17 14.85 12.07
C LYS A 532 16.77 15.82 11.04
N PRO A 533 16.80 17.14 11.29
CA PRO A 533 17.38 18.07 10.33
C PRO A 533 18.88 17.84 10.16
N ARG A 534 19.33 17.72 8.91
CA ARG A 534 20.75 17.75 8.55
C ARG A 534 21.23 19.18 8.54
N THR A 535 21.94 19.57 9.59
CA THR A 535 22.62 20.86 9.68
C THR A 535 24.07 20.76 9.21
N LEU A 536 24.41 21.53 8.17
CA LEU A 536 25.78 21.76 7.72
C LEU A 536 26.40 22.86 8.57
N VAL A 537 27.61 22.62 9.09
CA VAL A 537 28.36 23.59 9.90
C VAL A 537 29.68 23.88 9.23
N PHE A 538 29.89 25.15 8.86
CA PHE A 538 31.06 25.63 8.12
C PHE A 538 32.29 25.77 9.03
N SER A 539 32.71 24.68 9.66
CA SER A 539 33.85 24.65 10.58
C SER A 539 34.82 23.56 10.20
N ALA A 540 36.12 23.88 10.19
CA ALA A 540 37.17 22.92 9.87
C ALA A 540 37.20 21.69 10.81
N LYS A 541 36.67 21.81 12.04
CA LYS A 541 36.58 20.70 13.00
C LYS A 541 35.40 19.76 12.75
N ARG A 542 34.37 20.21 12.02
CA ARG A 542 33.14 19.46 11.75
C ARG A 542 33.03 19.12 10.27
N ASP A 543 32.18 19.83 9.52
CA ASP A 543 31.91 19.48 8.12
C ASP A 543 32.96 20.08 7.15
N GLY A 544 33.71 21.11 7.57
CA GLY A 544 34.65 21.84 6.71
C GLY A 544 34.18 23.25 6.37
N VAL A 545 35.10 24.07 5.88
CA VAL A 545 34.81 25.46 5.43
C VAL A 545 34.60 25.55 3.92
N HIS A 546 35.18 24.62 3.15
CA HIS A 546 35.00 24.55 1.70
C HIS A 546 34.23 23.28 1.33
N GLY A 547 33.41 23.40 0.30
CA GLY A 547 32.45 22.41 -0.13
C GLY A 547 32.44 22.16 -1.63
N MET A 548 32.01 20.95 -2.00
CA MET A 548 31.66 20.63 -3.37
C MET A 548 30.25 20.05 -3.45
N VAL A 549 29.50 20.45 -4.47
CA VAL A 549 28.20 19.90 -4.82
C VAL A 549 28.28 19.31 -6.23
N ALA A 550 27.94 18.05 -6.39
CA ALA A 550 27.88 17.39 -7.69
C ALA A 550 26.44 16.90 -7.97
N GLY A 551 25.95 17.10 -9.18
CA GLY A 551 24.60 16.65 -9.55
C GLY A 551 24.26 16.98 -11.00
N SER A 552 23.73 16.00 -11.74
CA SER A 552 23.31 16.14 -13.13
C SER A 552 22.20 17.18 -13.28
N THR A 553 21.92 17.60 -14.52
CA THR A 553 20.75 18.44 -14.81
C THR A 553 19.47 17.81 -14.24
N GLY A 554 18.63 18.63 -13.61
CA GLY A 554 17.40 18.18 -12.95
C GLY A 554 17.59 17.44 -11.62
N SER A 555 18.81 17.33 -11.09
CA SER A 555 19.06 16.66 -9.79
C SER A 555 18.72 17.53 -8.56
N GLY A 556 18.32 18.79 -8.75
CA GLY A 556 18.08 19.76 -7.68
C GLY A 556 19.32 20.50 -7.17
N LYS A 557 20.40 20.55 -7.95
CA LYS A 557 21.66 21.24 -7.58
C LYS A 557 21.43 22.73 -7.27
N SER A 558 20.81 23.47 -8.18
CA SER A 558 20.53 24.90 -8.01
C SER A 558 19.59 25.15 -6.83
N GLU A 559 18.57 24.31 -6.66
CA GLU A 559 17.62 24.38 -5.53
C GLU A 559 18.31 24.20 -4.17
N LEU A 560 19.28 23.28 -4.08
CA LEU A 560 20.10 23.09 -2.89
C LEU A 560 20.93 24.34 -2.56
N LEU A 561 21.51 24.99 -3.59
CA LEU A 561 22.30 26.21 -3.40
C LEU A 561 21.41 27.38 -2.96
N ILE A 562 20.26 27.56 -3.60
CA ILE A 562 19.23 28.55 -3.25
C ILE A 562 18.80 28.35 -1.79
N SER A 563 18.40 27.12 -1.41
CA SER A 563 18.00 26.78 -0.04
C SER A 563 19.08 27.09 0.99
N MET A 564 20.36 26.85 0.62
CA MET A 564 21.50 27.16 1.48
C MET A 564 21.70 28.67 1.67
N ILE A 565 21.62 29.44 0.59
CA ILE A 565 21.76 30.91 0.61
C ILE A 565 20.65 31.52 1.46
N ILE A 566 19.39 31.17 1.17
CA ILE A 566 18.23 31.70 1.89
C ILE A 566 18.29 31.30 3.37
N GLY A 567 18.56 30.02 3.66
CA GLY A 567 18.68 29.52 5.03
C GLY A 567 19.74 30.24 5.87
N MET A 568 20.83 30.67 5.23
CA MET A 568 21.84 31.49 5.90
C MET A 568 21.42 32.98 6.00
N ALA A 569 20.84 33.56 4.95
CA ALA A 569 20.41 34.95 4.92
C ALA A 569 19.33 35.26 5.97
N VAL A 570 18.39 34.34 6.21
CA VAL A 570 17.36 34.50 7.27
C VAL A 570 17.94 34.31 8.69
N THR A 571 19.11 33.69 8.81
CA THR A 571 19.73 33.37 10.10
C THR A 571 20.78 34.40 10.52
N TYR A 572 21.47 35.04 9.58
CA TYR A 572 22.63 35.88 9.86
C TYR A 572 22.48 37.28 9.27
N ASP A 573 22.86 38.29 10.04
CA ASP A 573 22.85 39.69 9.59
C ASP A 573 23.91 39.95 8.49
N PRO A 574 23.67 40.88 7.53
CA PRO A 574 24.64 41.24 6.49
C PRO A 574 26.00 41.73 7.01
N SER A 575 26.07 42.33 8.20
CA SER A 575 27.34 42.69 8.84
C SER A 575 28.17 41.47 9.28
N VAL A 576 27.57 40.27 9.24
CA VAL A 576 28.16 38.99 9.65
C VAL A 576 28.45 38.10 8.46
N LEU A 577 27.63 38.15 7.41
CA LEU A 577 27.68 37.23 6.27
C LEU A 577 27.47 37.96 4.94
N ASN A 578 28.40 37.73 4.02
CA ASN A 578 28.34 38.20 2.64
C ASN A 578 28.48 37.07 1.63
N PHE A 579 27.86 37.24 0.46
CA PHE A 579 27.91 36.33 -0.67
C PHE A 579 28.55 36.97 -1.91
N VAL A 580 29.32 36.16 -2.64
CA VAL A 580 29.70 36.39 -4.03
C VAL A 580 29.20 35.21 -4.83
N LEU A 581 28.29 35.45 -5.75
CA LEU A 581 27.58 34.41 -6.49
C LEU A 581 28.06 34.41 -7.94
N VAL A 582 28.48 33.25 -8.44
CA VAL A 582 28.99 33.10 -9.81
C VAL A 582 28.13 32.07 -10.53
N ASP A 583 27.48 32.51 -11.59
CA ASP A 583 26.68 31.68 -12.49
C ASP A 583 27.32 31.72 -13.89
N TYR A 584 28.13 30.70 -14.18
CA TYR A 584 29.01 30.72 -15.36
C TYR A 584 28.23 30.69 -16.68
N LYS A 585 27.14 29.92 -16.76
CA LYS A 585 26.34 29.73 -17.98
C LYS A 585 25.06 30.58 -18.06
N GLY A 586 24.75 31.35 -17.03
CA GLY A 586 23.56 32.20 -17.00
C GLY A 586 22.28 31.40 -16.75
N GLY A 587 22.34 30.38 -15.89
CA GLY A 587 21.19 29.59 -15.44
C GLY A 587 20.18 30.40 -14.62
N GLY A 588 20.46 31.66 -14.29
CA GLY A 588 19.52 32.60 -13.67
C GLY A 588 19.24 32.32 -12.19
N ALA A 589 19.72 31.19 -11.66
CA ALA A 589 19.42 30.70 -10.32
C ALA A 589 19.77 31.68 -9.19
N PHE A 590 20.74 32.57 -9.41
CA PHE A 590 21.16 33.55 -8.41
C PHE A 590 20.63 34.97 -8.65
N LYS A 591 19.98 35.24 -9.79
CA LYS A 591 19.56 36.60 -10.16
C LYS A 591 18.62 37.23 -9.12
N GLU A 592 17.77 36.40 -8.51
CA GLU A 592 16.81 36.82 -7.49
C GLU A 592 17.48 37.31 -6.19
N PHE A 593 18.74 36.94 -5.96
CA PHE A 593 19.51 37.38 -4.81
C PHE A 593 20.20 38.73 -4.97
N ALA A 594 20.06 39.39 -6.14
CA ALA A 594 20.69 40.69 -6.39
C ALA A 594 20.24 41.77 -5.40
N GLU A 595 19.01 41.67 -4.89
CA GLU A 595 18.45 42.62 -3.92
C GLU A 595 18.75 42.24 -2.46
N LEU A 596 19.35 41.06 -2.22
CA LEU A 596 19.71 40.67 -0.86
C LEU A 596 20.85 41.56 -0.34
N PRO A 597 20.74 42.14 0.87
CA PRO A 597 21.78 42.99 1.44
C PRO A 597 23.09 42.23 1.72
N HIS A 598 23.04 40.90 1.82
CA HIS A 598 24.20 40.03 1.95
C HIS A 598 24.97 39.86 0.63
N CYS A 599 24.33 40.09 -0.52
CA CYS A 599 24.94 39.83 -1.81
C CYS A 599 25.82 41.00 -2.25
N VAL A 600 27.13 40.76 -2.30
CA VAL A 600 28.12 41.78 -2.67
C VAL A 600 28.22 41.92 -4.18
N ASP A 601 28.23 40.79 -4.89
CA ASP A 601 28.34 40.77 -6.34
C ASP A 601 27.72 39.49 -6.91
N ILE A 602 27.13 39.60 -8.11
CA ILE A 602 26.60 38.48 -8.89
C ILE A 602 27.23 38.54 -10.28
N ILE A 603 27.99 37.51 -10.59
CA ILE A 603 28.69 37.41 -11.86
C ILE A 603 27.92 36.44 -12.74
N THR A 604 27.17 37.00 -13.68
CA THR A 604 26.43 36.27 -14.72
C THR A 604 27.04 36.57 -16.09
N ASN A 605 27.09 35.59 -16.99
CA ASN A 605 27.50 35.74 -18.39
C ASN A 605 28.95 36.23 -18.61
N LEU A 606 29.86 35.27 -18.83
CA LEU A 606 31.31 35.49 -18.81
C LEU A 606 31.95 35.86 -20.15
N ALA A 607 31.42 36.89 -20.79
CA ALA A 607 32.23 37.67 -21.72
C ALA A 607 33.39 38.31 -20.93
N GLY A 608 34.61 37.81 -21.17
CA GLY A 608 35.77 37.88 -20.28
C GLY A 608 36.13 39.27 -19.76
N ASP A 609 36.11 39.38 -18.41
CA ASP A 609 36.88 40.27 -17.52
C ASP A 609 36.27 40.30 -16.10
N GLY A 610 35.03 39.83 -15.92
CA GLY A 610 34.34 39.77 -14.62
C GLY A 610 35.00 38.83 -13.60
N VAL A 611 35.25 37.57 -13.97
CA VAL A 611 35.87 36.58 -13.05
C VAL A 611 37.31 36.94 -12.68
N THR A 612 38.11 37.49 -13.59
CA THR A 612 39.48 37.95 -13.26
C THR A 612 39.44 39.10 -12.25
N ARG A 613 38.53 40.07 -12.42
CA ARG A 613 38.32 41.15 -11.44
C ARG A 613 37.87 40.61 -10.09
N MET A 614 36.96 39.63 -10.08
CA MET A 614 36.51 38.95 -8.87
C MET A 614 37.68 38.31 -8.11
N PHE A 615 38.49 37.48 -8.78
CA PHE A 615 39.65 36.85 -8.11
C PHE A 615 40.65 37.88 -7.59
N THR A 616 40.88 38.96 -8.33
CA THR A 616 41.74 40.07 -7.90
C THR A 616 41.18 40.74 -6.63
N ALA A 617 39.87 41.02 -6.60
CA ALA A 617 39.20 41.60 -5.45
C ALA A 617 39.22 40.68 -4.23
N ILE A 618 38.91 39.38 -4.40
CA ILE A 618 38.94 38.38 -3.33
C ILE A 618 40.35 38.26 -2.74
N LYS A 619 41.38 38.25 -3.59
CA LYS A 619 42.78 38.15 -3.14
C LYS A 619 43.19 39.36 -2.31
N SER A 620 42.83 40.57 -2.76
CA SER A 620 43.04 41.81 -2.02
C SER A 620 42.32 41.79 -0.66
N GLU A 621 41.05 41.35 -0.66
CA GLU A 621 40.25 41.24 0.57
C GLU A 621 40.82 40.19 1.54
N MET A 622 41.32 39.06 1.04
CA MET A 622 42.02 38.06 1.86
C MET A 622 43.31 38.61 2.47
N GLN A 623 44.08 39.41 1.74
CA GLN A 623 45.28 40.07 2.26
C GLN A 623 44.93 41.11 3.33
N ARG A 624 43.88 41.92 3.12
CA ARG A 624 43.38 42.87 4.11
C ARG A 624 42.97 42.17 5.41
N ARG A 625 42.21 41.06 5.30
CA ARG A 625 41.80 40.21 6.44
C ARG A 625 42.97 39.60 7.18
N GLN A 626 44.02 39.19 6.45
CA GLN A 626 45.24 38.68 7.04
C GLN A 626 45.99 39.74 7.85
N ALA A 627 46.11 40.95 7.29
CA ALA A 627 46.72 42.09 7.99
C ALA A 627 45.91 42.46 9.24
N LEU A 628 44.58 42.49 9.16
CA LEU A 628 43.70 42.78 10.28
C LEU A 628 43.82 41.74 11.41
N ASN A 629 43.89 40.44 11.06
CA ASN A 629 44.12 39.37 12.03
C ASN A 629 45.50 39.50 12.72
N ALA A 630 46.53 39.91 11.97
CA ALA A 630 47.86 40.12 12.51
C ALA A 630 47.90 41.34 13.44
N GLU A 631 47.26 42.45 13.06
CA GLU A 631 47.16 43.68 13.85
C GLU A 631 46.42 43.46 15.17
N THR A 632 45.31 42.72 15.14
CA THR A 632 44.46 42.50 16.32
C THR A 632 44.83 41.25 17.13
N GLY A 633 45.85 40.50 16.69
CA GLY A 633 46.28 39.27 17.36
C GLY A 633 45.19 38.20 17.42
N THR A 634 44.36 38.10 16.37
CA THR A 634 43.27 37.12 16.27
C THR A 634 43.63 35.96 15.37
N LYS A 635 43.22 34.76 15.76
CA LYS A 635 43.55 33.54 15.01
C LYS A 635 42.70 33.37 13.74
N ASN A 636 41.47 33.85 13.78
CA ASN A 636 40.48 33.79 12.72
C ASN A 636 39.31 34.73 13.03
N ILE A 637 38.37 34.82 12.10
CA ILE A 637 37.14 35.62 12.21
C ILE A 637 36.30 35.31 13.47
N VAL A 638 36.23 34.05 13.93
CA VAL A 638 35.47 33.70 15.15
C VAL A 638 36.09 34.37 16.36
N ASP A 639 37.42 34.25 16.52
CA ASP A 639 38.18 34.88 17.61
C ASP A 639 38.08 36.42 17.54
N TYR A 640 38.15 36.99 16.32
CA TYR A 640 37.96 38.42 16.10
C TYR A 640 36.60 38.92 16.61
N ARG A 641 35.52 38.19 16.29
CA ARG A 641 34.17 38.56 16.71
C ARG A 641 33.87 38.26 18.19
N GLN A 642 34.41 37.17 18.73
CA GLN A 642 34.28 36.84 20.16
C GLN A 642 34.91 37.90 21.06
N LYS A 643 36.00 38.53 20.61
CA LYS A 643 36.62 39.69 21.28
C LYS A 643 35.84 41.00 21.09
N GLY A 644 34.73 40.98 20.33
CA GLY A 644 33.92 42.17 20.04
C GLY A 644 34.59 43.18 19.11
N LEU A 645 35.68 42.80 18.43
CA LEU A 645 36.46 43.72 17.61
C LEU A 645 35.68 44.20 16.38
N HIS A 646 34.69 43.43 15.90
CA HIS A 646 33.81 43.88 14.82
C HIS A 646 32.92 45.07 15.19
N LYS A 647 32.80 45.42 16.49
CA LYS A 647 32.10 46.62 16.95
C LYS A 647 33.01 47.85 17.07
N THR A 648 34.34 47.66 17.12
CA THR A 648 35.33 48.73 17.39
C THR A 648 36.37 48.94 16.29
N TYR A 649 36.62 47.92 15.46
CA TYR A 649 37.53 47.91 14.32
C TYR A 649 36.76 47.77 13.00
N GLN A 650 37.49 47.54 11.89
CA GLN A 650 36.90 47.41 10.56
C GLN A 650 35.95 46.20 10.42
N PRO A 651 34.94 46.29 9.53
CA PRO A 651 34.08 45.17 9.20
C PRO A 651 34.86 43.95 8.71
N TYR A 652 34.45 42.79 9.23
CA TYR A 652 35.03 41.50 8.92
C TYR A 652 33.95 40.41 8.88
N PRO A 653 33.03 40.44 7.89
CA PRO A 653 32.01 39.41 7.70
C PRO A 653 32.60 38.14 7.07
N TYR A 654 31.95 37.00 7.31
CA TYR A 654 32.19 35.79 6.55
C TYR A 654 31.90 36.04 5.07
N LEU A 655 32.74 35.49 4.18
CA LEU A 655 32.56 35.62 2.74
C LEU A 655 32.35 34.24 2.13
N PHE A 656 31.17 34.01 1.57
CA PHE A 656 30.82 32.79 0.88
C PHE A 656 30.86 33.02 -0.63
N ILE A 657 31.79 32.32 -1.29
CA ILE A 657 31.92 32.34 -2.75
C ILE A 657 31.27 31.07 -3.27
N ILE A 658 30.17 31.21 -4.00
CA ILE A 658 29.39 30.09 -4.53
C ILE A 658 29.51 30.13 -6.05
N ILE A 659 30.08 29.09 -6.63
CA ILE A 659 30.32 29.00 -8.07
C ILE A 659 29.51 27.83 -8.62
N ASP A 660 28.48 28.13 -9.40
CA ASP A 660 27.77 27.14 -10.18
C ASP A 660 28.47 26.90 -11.53
N GLU A 661 28.46 25.65 -11.96
CA GLU A 661 29.21 25.12 -13.11
C GLU A 661 30.70 25.47 -13.11
N PHE A 662 31.37 25.36 -11.96
CA PHE A 662 32.80 25.72 -11.83
C PHE A 662 33.71 24.91 -12.76
N ALA A 663 33.33 23.67 -13.11
CA ALA A 663 34.13 22.81 -13.96
C ALA A 663 34.31 23.40 -15.36
N GLU A 664 33.29 24.08 -15.88
CA GLU A 664 33.32 24.75 -17.16
C GLU A 664 34.15 26.04 -17.10
N MET A 665 34.04 26.77 -15.99
CA MET A 665 34.89 27.93 -15.73
C MET A 665 36.39 27.59 -15.80
N ILE A 666 36.79 26.46 -15.25
CA ILE A 666 38.19 25.98 -15.31
C ILE A 666 38.55 25.48 -16.72
N ALA A 667 37.61 24.85 -17.42
CA ALA A 667 37.84 24.36 -18.78
C ALA A 667 38.09 25.50 -19.78
N ASP A 668 37.38 26.63 -19.61
CA ASP A 668 37.56 27.83 -20.44
C ASP A 668 38.88 28.53 -20.15
N ARG A 669 39.25 28.73 -18.87
CA ARG A 669 40.54 29.32 -18.50
C ARG A 669 41.22 28.58 -17.36
N ALA A 670 42.27 27.84 -17.70
CA ALA A 670 43.06 27.05 -16.76
C ALA A 670 43.70 27.87 -15.63
N GLU A 671 43.94 29.16 -15.84
CA GLU A 671 44.53 30.09 -14.85
C GLU A 671 43.67 30.18 -13.58
N TYR A 672 42.34 30.15 -13.71
CA TYR A 672 41.39 30.25 -12.59
C TYR A 672 41.51 29.09 -11.61
N LYS A 673 41.99 27.93 -12.08
CA LYS A 673 42.26 26.77 -11.24
C LYS A 673 43.26 27.07 -10.13
N SER A 674 44.32 27.81 -10.45
CA SER A 674 45.36 28.18 -9.49
C SER A 674 44.87 29.17 -8.43
N GLU A 675 43.95 30.06 -8.80
CA GLU A 675 43.33 31.00 -7.85
C GLU A 675 42.38 30.28 -6.88
N LEU A 676 41.57 29.32 -7.36
CA LEU A 676 40.74 28.48 -6.49
C LEU A 676 41.57 27.64 -5.51
N GLU A 677 42.70 27.08 -5.95
CA GLU A 677 43.64 26.38 -5.08
C GLU A 677 44.23 27.28 -3.99
N SER A 678 44.54 28.53 -4.33
CA SER A 678 45.02 29.52 -3.37
C SER A 678 43.96 29.83 -2.30
N ILE A 679 42.71 30.05 -2.72
CA ILE A 679 41.58 30.33 -1.82
C ILE A 679 41.32 29.16 -0.88
N THR A 680 41.26 27.92 -1.38
CA THR A 680 41.00 26.73 -0.53
C THR A 680 42.11 26.48 0.51
N ARG A 681 43.33 26.95 0.26
CA ARG A 681 44.45 26.82 1.19
C ARG A 681 44.40 27.83 2.34
N VAL A 682 44.10 29.10 2.04
CA VAL A 682 44.25 30.23 3.00
C VAL A 682 42.90 30.72 3.54
N GLY A 683 41.80 30.47 2.82
CA GLY A 683 40.47 31.04 3.08
C GLY A 683 39.92 30.75 4.47
N ARG A 684 40.21 29.57 5.04
CA ARG A 684 39.76 29.17 6.38
C ARG A 684 40.07 30.21 7.46
N ALA A 685 41.33 30.67 7.53
CA ALA A 685 41.74 31.61 8.58
C ALA A 685 41.11 32.99 8.38
N GLN A 686 40.78 33.31 7.13
CA GLN A 686 40.21 34.60 6.73
C GLN A 686 38.68 34.61 6.66
N GLY A 687 38.00 33.58 7.18
CA GLY A 687 36.54 33.50 7.14
C GLY A 687 35.96 33.45 5.72
N VAL A 688 36.74 32.94 4.76
CA VAL A 688 36.32 32.77 3.36
C VAL A 688 35.98 31.29 3.12
N SER A 689 34.76 31.04 2.66
CA SER A 689 34.23 29.73 2.31
C SER A 689 34.04 29.64 0.80
N LEU A 690 34.36 28.49 0.22
CA LEU A 690 34.25 28.25 -1.22
C LEU A 690 33.32 27.06 -1.42
N ILE A 691 32.25 27.24 -2.18
CA ILE A 691 31.29 26.19 -2.53
C ILE A 691 31.31 26.06 -4.05
N LEU A 692 31.78 24.90 -4.50
CA LEU A 692 31.93 24.60 -5.92
C LEU A 692 30.84 23.64 -6.37
N ALA A 693 30.05 24.02 -7.34
CA ALA A 693 28.97 23.20 -7.87
C ALA A 693 29.24 22.84 -9.34
N ALA A 694 29.08 21.57 -9.70
CA ALA A 694 29.26 21.07 -11.06
C ALA A 694 28.33 19.90 -11.38
N GLN A 695 28.07 19.67 -12.66
CA GLN A 695 27.31 18.49 -13.09
C GLN A 695 28.03 17.17 -12.79
N ARG A 696 29.36 17.19 -12.92
CA ARG A 696 30.25 16.06 -12.65
C ARG A 696 31.38 16.51 -11.73
N PRO A 697 31.91 15.63 -10.86
CA PRO A 697 33.03 15.97 -9.97
C PRO A 697 34.38 16.06 -10.71
N SER A 698 34.39 16.57 -11.94
CA SER A 698 35.58 16.81 -12.76
C SER A 698 36.17 18.19 -12.49
N GLY A 699 37.47 18.37 -12.76
CA GLY A 699 38.16 19.67 -12.64
C GLY A 699 38.75 19.97 -11.26
N VAL A 700 38.49 19.14 -10.24
CA VAL A 700 39.06 19.30 -8.88
C VAL A 700 40.43 18.63 -8.76
N THR A 701 41.45 19.40 -8.40
CA THR A 701 42.81 18.88 -8.11
C THR A 701 42.90 18.18 -6.78
N ASP A 702 43.95 17.36 -6.60
CA ASP A 702 44.21 16.68 -5.32
C ASP A 702 44.40 17.68 -4.17
N GLN A 703 45.01 18.84 -4.45
CA GLN A 703 45.15 19.91 -3.48
C GLN A 703 43.78 20.50 -3.08
N MET A 704 42.90 20.79 -4.03
CA MET A 704 41.53 21.23 -3.72
C MET A 704 40.78 20.15 -2.93
N ARG A 705 40.88 18.87 -3.33
CA ARG A 705 40.23 17.75 -2.63
C ARG A 705 40.68 17.62 -1.17
N SER A 706 41.95 17.89 -0.86
CA SER A 706 42.46 17.86 0.52
C SER A 706 41.87 18.95 1.42
N ASN A 707 41.46 20.09 0.85
CA ASN A 707 40.92 21.24 1.59
C ASN A 707 39.38 21.31 1.56
N ILE A 708 38.74 20.70 0.57
CA ILE A 708 37.28 20.54 0.46
C ILE A 708 36.86 19.29 1.23
N LYS A 709 36.37 19.50 2.46
CA LYS A 709 36.00 18.43 3.39
C LYS A 709 34.59 17.90 3.14
N PHE A 710 33.58 18.76 3.00
CA PHE A 710 32.22 18.30 2.73
C PHE A 710 31.98 18.20 1.23
N ARG A 711 31.31 17.12 0.84
CA ARG A 711 30.94 16.81 -0.54
C ARG A 711 29.50 16.35 -0.54
N ILE A 712 28.67 17.04 -1.32
CA ILE A 712 27.26 16.70 -1.49
C ILE A 712 27.11 16.12 -2.88
N SER A 713 26.73 14.85 -2.96
CA SER A 713 26.39 14.19 -4.22
C SER A 713 24.88 14.09 -4.32
N LEU A 714 24.32 14.79 -5.29
CA LEU A 714 22.96 14.57 -5.78
C LEU A 714 23.01 13.45 -6.84
N ARG A 715 21.90 13.23 -7.54
CA ARG A 715 21.86 12.28 -8.66
C ARG A 715 22.91 12.67 -9.70
N VAL A 716 23.82 11.74 -10.03
CA VAL A 716 24.84 11.86 -11.09
C VAL A 716 24.63 10.75 -12.12
N GLU A 717 24.97 10.99 -13.39
CA GLU A 717 24.70 10.06 -14.50
C GLU A 717 25.54 8.79 -14.47
N THR A 718 26.73 8.84 -13.85
CA THR A 718 27.68 7.72 -13.80
C THR A 718 28.11 7.47 -12.36
N PRO A 719 28.26 6.20 -11.94
CA PRO A 719 28.70 5.81 -10.59
C PRO A 719 30.02 6.44 -10.14
#